data_AF-A0A0E0PIZ1-F1
#
_entry.id   AF-A0A0E0PIZ1-F1
#
_cell.length_a   1.000
_cell.length_b   1.000
_cell.length_c   1.000
_cell.angle_alpha   90.00
_cell.angle_beta   90.00
_cell.angle_gamma   90.00
#
_symmetry.space_group_name_H-M   'P 1'
#
loop_
_entity.id
_entity.type
_entity.pdbx_description
1 polymer ?
#
loop_
_entity_poly.entity_id
_entity_poly.type
_entity_poly.pdbx_seq_one_letter_code
_entity_poly.pdbx_strand_id
1 'polypeptide(L)'
;MPGAAAAAVVDSRLCTQHAEGPAAVLAIGTANPANIVYQDGFADYYFGLTKSEHLTELKDKMKRICHRSGIEKRYIHLDDKLICEHPEIIDKHMPSLETRVDIVSTEVPKLAESATRKAIAEWGRPATDITHLIFSTYSGCSAPSADLKLASLLGLNPSVSRTILSLHGCSGGGRALQLAKELAENNRDARVLVACAELTLICFSNPDESKIVGHGLFGDGAGAIIVGAGPLVDEERPLFEMVLASQTTIPSTEHALGMQTTASGIDFHLSIQVPTLIKDNIRQCLLDTFRSVGNMDPNWNDLFWAVHPGGRAILDNIEGELQLQPAKLAASRHVLNEYGNMSGTTIAFVLDDLRRRREKEGDQHQQLEWGVMLAFGPAMPGTATAAVVDSRLCTQHAEGPAAVLAIGTANPANIVYQDGFADYYFGLTKSEYLTELKDKMKRIYIVTTEIPKLAESAARKAIAKWGRPATDITHLIFSTYSGCNAPSADLKLASLLGLNPSVSCTILSLHGCSGGGRALQLAKELAENNREARVPVACAELTLICFSNPDESKIVGPGLFGDGAGAIIVGAGPLVNAERPLFEMIVASQTTIPGYEQALGMQTTVHPGGRAILDNIEGELQLQPAKLAASRHVLSEYGNMSGTTIEFVLDDLRRRREKEGDEHQQPEWGVMLAFGPGITIEAMVLLPSAMPGTATAAVVDSRPCTKHAEGPAAVLAIGTANPTNIVYQDGSGIEKRYIHLDEKLIREHPEIIDKHMPSLETRVDIVTTEIPKLAESAARKAIAEWGRPAIDITHLIFSTYSGCSAPSADLKLASLLGLNPSVSRTILSLHGCSGGGRALQLAKELAENNRDARVLIACAELTLICFSNPDESKIVGHGLFGDGAGAIIVGADPLVDGERPLFEMVLASQTMIPGTEHALGMQTTSNGIDFHLSIQVPTLIKDNIRQCLLNTFRSVGNMDPNWNDLFWAVHPGGRAILDNIEGELQLQPAKLAASRHVLSEYGNMSGTTIAFVLDELRCRREKEGDEHQQPEWGVMLAFGPGITIEAMNMHESCVSLY
;
A
#
# COMPACT_ATOMS: atom_id res chain seq x y z
N MET A 1 -32.41 -15.38 -19.64
CA MET A 1 -30.94 -15.27 -19.44
C MET A 1 -30.66 -14.16 -18.43
N PRO A 2 -30.79 -14.43 -17.11
CA PRO A 2 -30.52 -13.45 -16.06
C PRO A 2 -29.02 -13.13 -15.88
N GLY A 3 -28.13 -14.07 -16.22
CA GLY A 3 -26.67 -13.94 -16.00
C GLY A 3 -25.97 -12.89 -16.87
N ALA A 4 -26.40 -12.65 -18.11
CA ALA A 4 -25.77 -11.65 -18.99
C ALA A 4 -26.05 -10.21 -18.55
N ALA A 5 -27.23 -9.95 -17.97
CA ALA A 5 -27.58 -8.63 -17.42
C ALA A 5 -26.86 -8.36 -16.09
N ALA A 6 -26.67 -9.39 -15.25
CA ALA A 6 -25.88 -9.28 -14.02
C ALA A 6 -24.39 -9.06 -14.31
N ALA A 7 -23.79 -9.79 -15.26
CA ALA A 7 -22.40 -9.63 -15.67
C ALA A 7 -22.11 -8.21 -16.21
N ALA A 8 -22.97 -7.69 -17.09
CA ALA A 8 -22.82 -6.32 -17.60
C ALA A 8 -22.98 -5.23 -16.51
N VAL A 9 -23.79 -5.48 -15.48
CA VAL A 9 -23.93 -4.57 -14.32
C VAL A 9 -22.71 -4.65 -13.41
N VAL A 10 -22.10 -5.83 -13.24
CA VAL A 10 -20.87 -6.03 -12.46
C VAL A 10 -19.68 -5.35 -13.12
N ASP A 11 -19.48 -5.54 -14.44
CA ASP A 11 -18.41 -4.87 -15.21
C ASP A 11 -18.54 -3.33 -15.16
N SER A 12 -19.78 -2.81 -15.25
CA SER A 12 -20.03 -1.37 -15.13
C SER A 12 -19.81 -0.80 -13.72
N ARG A 13 -19.98 -1.62 -12.68
CA ARG A 13 -19.75 -1.21 -11.28
C ARG A 13 -18.27 -1.27 -10.91
N LEU A 14 -17.53 -2.27 -11.37
CA LEU A 14 -16.09 -2.42 -11.13
C LEU A 14 -15.29 -1.23 -11.67
N CYS A 15 -15.61 -0.73 -12.87
CA CYS A 15 -15.04 0.51 -13.42
C CYS A 15 -15.37 1.79 -12.61
N THR A 16 -16.27 1.74 -11.63
CA THR A 16 -16.73 2.90 -10.84
C THR A 16 -16.48 2.79 -9.33
N GLN A 17 -15.80 1.72 -8.89
CA GLN A 17 -15.60 1.42 -7.46
C GLN A 17 -14.38 2.08 -6.84
N HIS A 18 -13.44 2.64 -7.61
CA HIS A 18 -12.25 3.29 -7.05
C HIS A 18 -12.50 4.75 -6.68
N ALA A 19 -11.80 5.23 -5.67
CA ALA A 19 -11.85 6.63 -5.27
C ALA A 19 -11.00 7.49 -6.20
N GLU A 20 -11.46 8.72 -6.47
CA GLU A 20 -10.69 9.71 -7.23
C GLU A 20 -9.68 10.42 -6.31
N GLY A 21 -8.38 10.26 -6.57
CA GLY A 21 -7.30 10.94 -5.82
C GLY A 21 -6.78 10.18 -4.61
N PRO A 22 -5.73 10.70 -3.93
CA PRO A 22 -5.06 10.01 -2.83
C PRO A 22 -5.92 9.98 -1.56
N ALA A 23 -5.73 8.95 -0.72
CA ALA A 23 -6.27 8.96 0.63
C ALA A 23 -5.71 10.13 1.43
N ALA A 24 -6.54 10.74 2.27
CA ALA A 24 -6.16 11.81 3.17
C ALA A 24 -6.71 11.57 4.58
N VAL A 25 -5.95 12.02 5.58
CA VAL A 25 -6.40 12.16 6.96
C VAL A 25 -7.36 13.35 7.04
N LEU A 26 -8.59 13.11 7.45
CA LEU A 26 -9.66 14.10 7.51
C LEU A 26 -9.89 14.64 8.93
N ALA A 27 -9.58 13.85 9.95
CA ALA A 27 -9.73 14.24 11.36
C ALA A 27 -8.86 13.40 12.28
N ILE A 28 -8.50 13.95 13.44
CA ILE A 28 -7.68 13.29 14.47
C ILE A 28 -8.26 13.58 15.86
N GLY A 29 -8.46 12.53 16.64
CA GLY A 29 -8.88 12.60 18.04
C GLY A 29 -7.94 11.85 18.96
N THR A 30 -7.67 12.40 20.14
CA THR A 30 -6.77 11.80 21.15
C THR A 30 -7.41 11.76 22.53
N ALA A 31 -7.10 10.75 23.32
CA ALA A 31 -7.59 10.59 24.69
C ALA A 31 -6.57 9.87 25.59
N ASN A 32 -6.58 10.20 26.88
CA ASN A 32 -5.75 9.56 27.89
C ASN A 32 -6.61 9.24 29.14
N PRO A 33 -6.21 8.28 29.99
CA PRO A 33 -6.80 8.10 31.31
C PRO A 33 -6.67 9.34 32.19
N ALA A 34 -7.42 9.40 33.28
CA ALA A 34 -7.45 10.59 34.15
C ALA A 34 -6.21 10.74 35.06
N ASN A 35 -5.59 9.63 35.46
CA ASN A 35 -4.48 9.63 36.41
C ASN A 35 -3.17 10.03 35.72
N ILE A 36 -2.51 11.06 36.27
CA ILE A 36 -1.26 11.64 35.75
C ILE A 36 -0.13 11.32 36.72
N VAL A 37 0.94 10.73 36.19
CA VAL A 37 2.15 10.41 36.96
C VAL A 37 3.32 11.18 36.39
N TYR A 38 3.92 12.06 37.21
CA TYR A 38 5.11 12.83 36.83
C TYR A 38 6.37 11.95 36.89
N GLN A 39 7.22 12.12 35.89
CA GLN A 39 8.40 11.27 35.68
C GLN A 39 9.43 11.40 36.81
N ASP A 40 9.58 12.59 37.39
CA ASP A 40 10.46 12.85 38.54
C ASP A 40 10.06 12.05 39.79
N GLY A 41 8.77 11.76 39.96
CA GLY A 41 8.22 10.95 41.06
C GLY A 41 7.98 9.49 40.70
N PHE A 42 8.11 9.10 39.43
CA PHE A 42 7.67 7.79 38.95
C PHE A 42 8.40 6.63 39.61
N ALA A 43 9.72 6.74 39.83
CA ALA A 43 10.47 5.66 40.47
C ALA A 43 10.04 5.42 41.93
N ASP A 44 9.64 6.47 42.65
CA ASP A 44 9.11 6.33 44.01
C ASP A 44 7.68 5.76 43.97
N TYR A 45 6.84 6.24 43.04
CA TYR A 45 5.49 5.72 42.80
C TYR A 45 5.49 4.23 42.43
N TYR A 46 6.21 3.84 41.39
CA TYR A 46 6.25 2.46 40.87
C TYR A 46 6.75 1.47 41.92
N PHE A 47 7.87 1.78 42.59
CA PHE A 47 8.42 0.90 43.62
C PHE A 47 7.55 0.85 44.88
N GLY A 48 6.80 1.91 45.20
CA GLY A 48 5.80 1.89 46.26
C GLY A 48 4.60 1.03 45.91
N LEU A 49 4.05 1.23 44.71
CA LEU A 49 2.91 0.48 44.18
C LEU A 49 3.18 -1.02 44.14
N THR A 50 4.40 -1.42 43.73
CA THR A 50 4.82 -2.84 43.67
C THR A 50 5.43 -3.35 44.98
N LYS A 51 5.41 -2.57 46.07
CA LYS A 51 5.98 -2.93 47.39
C LYS A 51 7.44 -3.41 47.29
N SER A 52 8.21 -2.78 46.41
CA SER A 52 9.55 -3.19 46.00
C SER A 52 10.64 -2.22 46.48
N GLU A 53 10.36 -1.35 47.45
CA GLU A 53 11.27 -0.30 47.93
C GLU A 53 12.58 -0.83 48.52
N HIS A 54 12.60 -2.12 48.89
CA HIS A 54 13.80 -2.83 49.33
C HIS A 54 14.84 -3.02 48.21
N LEU A 55 14.45 -2.91 46.93
CA LEU A 55 15.32 -3.00 45.75
C LEU A 55 15.99 -1.65 45.45
N THR A 56 16.77 -1.14 46.39
CA THR A 56 17.33 0.23 46.36
C THR A 56 18.20 0.51 45.14
N GLU A 57 19.10 -0.40 44.75
CA GLU A 57 19.97 -0.24 43.59
C GLU A 57 19.17 -0.14 42.27
N LEU A 58 18.14 -0.97 42.14
CA LEU A 58 17.26 -0.99 40.97
C LEU A 58 16.40 0.28 40.92
N LYS A 59 15.95 0.76 42.09
CA LYS A 59 15.23 2.03 42.23
C LYS A 59 16.10 3.21 41.81
N ASP A 60 17.36 3.24 42.21
CA ASP A 60 18.31 4.28 41.79
C ASP A 60 18.61 4.22 40.29
N LYS A 61 18.70 3.00 39.72
CA LYS A 61 18.79 2.79 38.27
C LYS A 61 17.55 3.36 37.57
N MET A 62 16.36 3.12 38.11
CA MET A 62 15.12 3.66 37.58
C MET A 62 15.09 5.18 37.61
N LYS A 63 15.51 5.81 38.72
CA LYS A 63 15.61 7.28 38.83
C LYS A 63 16.51 7.86 37.73
N ARG A 64 17.65 7.22 37.45
CA ARG A 64 18.54 7.63 36.34
C ARG A 64 17.90 7.47 34.96
N ILE A 65 17.15 6.38 34.74
CA ILE A 65 16.41 6.14 33.50
C ILE A 65 15.33 7.22 33.31
N CYS A 66 14.50 7.44 34.33
CA CYS A 66 13.43 8.45 34.34
C CYS A 66 14.00 9.84 34.03
N HIS A 67 15.08 10.25 34.69
CA HIS A 67 15.72 11.55 34.47
C HIS A 67 16.30 11.72 33.05
N ARG A 68 16.71 10.64 32.39
CA ARG A 68 17.28 10.66 31.02
C ARG A 68 16.26 10.39 29.92
N SER A 69 15.05 9.97 30.29
CA SER A 69 14.01 9.49 29.36
C SER A 69 13.51 10.57 28.39
N GLY A 70 13.61 11.84 28.76
CA GLY A 70 12.99 12.95 28.03
C GLY A 70 11.48 13.12 28.30
N ILE A 71 10.93 12.32 29.22
CA ILE A 71 9.53 12.32 29.63
C ILE A 71 9.37 13.22 30.86
N GLU A 72 8.34 14.07 30.87
CA GLU A 72 7.96 14.90 32.02
C GLU A 72 6.79 14.27 32.80
N LYS A 73 5.80 13.74 32.09
CA LYS A 73 4.64 13.08 32.69
C LYS A 73 4.07 12.00 31.77
N ARG A 74 3.27 11.12 32.35
CA ARG A 74 2.52 10.06 31.66
C ARG A 74 1.13 9.94 32.25
N TYR A 75 0.23 9.34 31.47
CA TYR A 75 -1.10 8.97 31.91
C TYR A 75 -1.13 7.45 32.11
N ILE A 76 -1.64 6.99 33.25
CA ILE A 76 -1.61 5.56 33.61
C ILE A 76 -2.93 5.20 34.25
N HIS A 77 -3.66 4.26 33.66
CA HIS A 77 -4.94 3.78 34.17
C HIS A 77 -4.79 3.00 35.48
N LEU A 78 -3.70 2.23 35.60
CA LEU A 78 -3.35 1.53 36.84
C LEU A 78 -3.05 2.54 37.96
N ASP A 79 -3.68 2.35 39.12
CA ASP A 79 -3.48 3.16 40.32
C ASP A 79 -3.49 2.30 41.60
N ASP A 80 -3.27 2.94 42.76
CA ASP A 80 -3.28 2.27 44.07
C ASP A 80 -4.62 1.58 44.37
N LYS A 81 -5.73 2.18 43.91
CA LYS A 81 -7.07 1.62 44.15
C LYS A 81 -7.23 0.30 43.40
N LEU A 82 -6.86 0.27 42.12
CA LEU A 82 -6.95 -0.93 41.31
C LEU A 82 -6.04 -2.04 41.84
N ILE A 83 -4.84 -1.70 42.31
CA ILE A 83 -3.92 -2.66 42.96
C ILE A 83 -4.48 -3.16 44.31
N CYS A 84 -5.17 -2.31 45.08
CA CYS A 84 -5.85 -2.75 46.30
C CYS A 84 -7.00 -3.72 46.00
N GLU A 85 -7.75 -3.49 44.92
CA GLU A 85 -8.85 -4.36 44.47
C GLU A 85 -8.33 -5.67 43.86
N HIS A 86 -7.16 -5.62 43.19
CA HIS A 86 -6.54 -6.73 42.47
C HIS A 86 -5.05 -6.91 42.84
N PRO A 87 -4.75 -7.35 44.07
CA PRO A 87 -3.37 -7.49 44.55
C PRO A 87 -2.56 -8.54 43.76
N GLU A 88 -3.22 -9.47 43.06
CA GLU A 88 -2.59 -10.45 42.17
C GLU A 88 -1.82 -9.83 41.01
N ILE A 89 -2.11 -8.58 40.61
CA ILE A 89 -1.37 -7.86 39.57
C ILE A 89 0.11 -7.65 39.96
N ILE A 90 0.40 -7.54 41.27
CA ILE A 90 1.77 -7.34 41.79
C ILE A 90 2.32 -8.56 42.53
N ASP A 91 1.52 -9.62 42.72
CA ASP A 91 2.00 -10.87 43.29
C ASP A 91 2.54 -11.79 42.19
N LYS A 92 3.87 -11.91 42.11
CA LYS A 92 4.55 -12.76 41.13
C LYS A 92 4.22 -14.26 41.23
N HIS A 93 3.56 -14.69 42.30
CA HIS A 93 3.20 -16.09 42.53
C HIS A 93 1.75 -16.39 42.16
N MET A 94 0.95 -15.38 41.79
CA MET A 94 -0.44 -15.54 41.39
C MET A 94 -0.63 -15.21 39.91
N PRO A 95 -1.39 -16.03 39.15
CA PRO A 95 -1.80 -15.64 37.82
C PRO A 95 -2.67 -14.38 37.90
N SER A 96 -2.48 -13.46 36.96
CA SER A 96 -3.23 -12.20 36.89
C SER A 96 -3.70 -11.86 35.48
N LEU A 97 -3.45 -12.74 34.50
CA LEU A 97 -3.84 -12.52 33.11
C LEU A 97 -5.35 -12.31 32.99
N GLU A 98 -6.16 -13.20 33.57
CA GLU A 98 -7.63 -13.15 33.48
C GLU A 98 -8.17 -11.81 34.01
N THR A 99 -7.76 -11.40 35.21
CA THR A 99 -8.11 -10.10 35.80
C THR A 99 -7.73 -8.95 34.86
N ARG A 100 -6.51 -8.98 34.29
CA ARG A 100 -6.06 -7.92 33.38
C ARG A 100 -6.89 -7.89 32.10
N VAL A 101 -7.18 -9.06 31.51
CA VAL A 101 -7.99 -9.20 30.29
C VAL A 101 -9.41 -8.68 30.53
N ASP A 102 -10.01 -9.00 31.67
CA ASP A 102 -11.34 -8.51 32.04
C ASP A 102 -11.38 -6.98 32.10
N ILE A 103 -10.38 -6.35 32.74
CA ILE A 103 -10.27 -4.89 32.84
C ILE A 103 -10.06 -4.27 31.46
N VAL A 104 -9.06 -4.72 30.68
CA VAL A 104 -8.74 -4.11 29.38
C VAL A 104 -9.83 -4.33 28.34
N SER A 105 -10.56 -5.45 28.38
CA SER A 105 -11.69 -5.71 27.47
C SER A 105 -12.80 -4.66 27.57
N THR A 106 -12.87 -3.97 28.71
CA THR A 106 -13.83 -2.91 28.97
C THR A 106 -13.22 -1.52 28.78
N GLU A 107 -12.02 -1.29 29.31
CA GLU A 107 -11.43 0.06 29.39
C GLU A 107 -10.75 0.49 28.08
N VAL A 108 -10.18 -0.44 27.29
CA VAL A 108 -9.57 -0.13 25.99
C VAL A 108 -10.61 0.41 24.99
N PRO A 109 -11.78 -0.24 24.77
CA PRO A 109 -12.82 0.31 23.91
C PRO A 109 -13.37 1.66 24.37
N LYS A 110 -13.52 1.90 25.68
CA LYS A 110 -13.98 3.21 26.22
C LYS A 110 -12.98 4.32 25.96
N LEU A 111 -11.68 4.03 26.10
CA LEU A 111 -10.63 4.99 25.81
C LEU A 111 -10.59 5.30 24.31
N ALA A 112 -10.70 4.27 23.46
CA ALA A 112 -10.82 4.42 22.00
C ALA A 112 -12.08 5.22 21.60
N GLU A 113 -13.22 4.98 22.25
CA GLU A 113 -14.46 5.73 22.05
C GLU A 113 -14.25 7.22 22.34
N SER A 114 -13.56 7.55 23.43
CA SER A 114 -13.27 8.94 23.81
C SER A 114 -12.44 9.67 22.76
N ALA A 115 -11.41 9.00 22.19
CA ALA A 115 -10.62 9.55 21.09
C ALA A 115 -11.47 9.65 19.80
N THR A 116 -12.24 8.61 19.49
CA THR A 116 -13.04 8.53 18.26
C THR A 116 -14.15 9.58 18.22
N ARG A 117 -14.83 9.83 19.35
CA ARG A 117 -15.86 10.88 19.42
C ARG A 117 -15.28 12.26 19.14
N LYS A 118 -14.01 12.53 19.49
CA LYS A 118 -13.33 13.78 19.12
C LYS A 118 -13.01 13.83 17.62
N ALA A 119 -12.52 12.73 17.05
CA ALA A 119 -12.24 12.64 15.61
C ALA A 119 -13.53 12.81 14.78
N ILE A 120 -14.62 12.14 15.15
CA ILE A 120 -15.92 12.29 14.48
C ILE A 120 -16.47 13.71 14.63
N ALA A 121 -16.33 14.33 15.80
CA ALA A 121 -16.75 15.71 16.01
C ALA A 121 -15.96 16.70 15.15
N GLU A 122 -14.66 16.47 14.95
CA GLU A 122 -13.83 17.27 14.04
C GLU A 122 -14.17 17.01 12.56
N TRP A 123 -14.42 15.75 12.19
CA TRP A 123 -14.79 15.37 10.83
C TRP A 123 -16.15 15.94 10.40
N GLY A 124 -17.07 16.12 11.36
CA GLY A 124 -18.34 16.82 11.13
C GLY A 124 -19.46 15.96 10.50
N ARG A 125 -19.20 14.69 10.18
CA ARG A 125 -20.17 13.77 9.58
C ARG A 125 -20.71 12.71 10.56
N PRO A 126 -21.87 12.09 10.27
CA PRO A 126 -22.43 11.03 11.11
C PRO A 126 -21.52 9.82 11.24
N ALA A 127 -21.47 9.20 12.43
CA ALA A 127 -20.71 7.97 12.67
C ALA A 127 -21.16 6.80 11.75
N THR A 128 -22.41 6.82 11.29
CA THR A 128 -22.97 5.82 10.36
C THR A 128 -22.37 5.87 8.96
N ASP A 129 -21.69 6.97 8.60
CA ASP A 129 -21.00 7.13 7.32
C ASP A 129 -19.62 6.44 7.30
N ILE A 130 -19.16 5.95 8.46
CA ILE A 130 -17.93 5.16 8.56
C ILE A 130 -18.19 3.78 7.95
N THR A 131 -17.46 3.48 6.88
CA THR A 131 -17.56 2.24 6.11
C THR A 131 -16.64 1.14 6.62
N HIS A 132 -15.48 1.52 7.17
CA HIS A 132 -14.44 0.60 7.62
C HIS A 132 -13.94 1.01 9.00
N LEU A 133 -13.61 0.04 9.85
CA LEU A 133 -12.96 0.22 11.14
C LEU A 133 -11.71 -0.64 11.22
N ILE A 134 -10.56 0.01 11.36
CA ILE A 134 -9.30 -0.64 11.70
C ILE A 134 -9.01 -0.33 13.17
N PHE A 135 -8.95 -1.37 14.01
CA PHE A 135 -8.59 -1.21 15.41
C PHE A 135 -7.22 -1.82 15.68
N SER A 136 -6.32 -1.09 16.31
CA SER A 136 -4.98 -1.59 16.69
C SER A 136 -4.81 -1.56 18.21
N THR A 137 -4.40 -2.68 18.79
CA THR A 137 -4.05 -2.77 20.22
C THR A 137 -3.16 -3.99 20.49
N TYR A 138 -2.16 -3.87 21.36
CA TYR A 138 -1.49 -5.05 21.92
C TYR A 138 -2.23 -5.61 23.14
N SER A 139 -3.22 -4.89 23.66
CA SER A 139 -4.00 -5.27 24.84
C SER A 139 -5.15 -6.26 24.53
N GLY A 140 -5.28 -6.71 23.28
CA GLY A 140 -6.36 -7.59 22.83
C GLY A 140 -6.09 -9.07 23.14
N CYS A 141 -6.87 -9.67 24.04
CA CYS A 141 -6.80 -11.09 24.41
C CYS A 141 -8.18 -11.77 24.49
N SER A 142 -9.19 -11.18 23.85
CA SER A 142 -10.55 -11.74 23.81
C SER A 142 -11.24 -11.50 22.47
N ALA A 143 -12.20 -12.37 22.16
CA ALA A 143 -13.12 -12.26 21.05
C ALA A 143 -14.56 -12.41 21.59
N PRO A 144 -15.54 -11.56 21.22
CA PRO A 144 -15.41 -10.40 20.34
C PRO A 144 -14.36 -9.39 20.77
N SER A 145 -13.59 -8.91 19.80
CA SER A 145 -12.48 -8.01 20.03
C SER A 145 -12.95 -6.55 20.19
N ALA A 146 -12.02 -5.69 20.60
CA ALA A 146 -12.28 -4.30 20.95
C ALA A 146 -12.90 -3.47 19.81
N ASP A 147 -12.67 -3.85 18.55
CA ASP A 147 -13.27 -3.27 17.36
C ASP A 147 -14.80 -3.46 17.32
N LEU A 148 -15.31 -4.67 17.61
CA LEU A 148 -16.76 -4.89 17.68
C LEU A 148 -17.38 -4.06 18.80
N LYS A 149 -16.73 -4.03 19.96
CA LYS A 149 -17.22 -3.25 21.09
C LYS A 149 -17.24 -1.76 20.78
N LEU A 150 -16.20 -1.23 20.15
CA LEU A 150 -16.13 0.16 19.70
C LEU A 150 -17.23 0.46 18.67
N ALA A 151 -17.44 -0.42 17.69
CA ALA A 151 -18.50 -0.27 16.70
C ALA A 151 -19.89 -0.15 17.35
N SER A 152 -20.19 -1.01 18.34
CA SER A 152 -21.43 -0.94 19.12
C SER A 152 -21.53 0.34 19.97
N LEU A 153 -20.45 0.78 20.63
CA LEU A 153 -20.43 2.01 21.44
C LEU A 153 -20.69 3.28 20.62
N LEU A 154 -20.18 3.31 19.39
CA LEU A 154 -20.34 4.45 18.47
C LEU A 154 -21.65 4.41 17.69
N GLY A 155 -22.34 3.26 17.66
CA GLY A 155 -23.52 3.06 16.82
C GLY A 155 -23.18 3.07 15.33
N LEU A 156 -22.05 2.45 14.95
CA LEU A 156 -21.68 2.30 13.54
C LEU A 156 -22.70 1.44 12.79
N ASN A 157 -22.69 1.52 11.46
CA ASN A 157 -23.52 0.65 10.64
C ASN A 157 -23.16 -0.83 10.92
N PRO A 158 -24.13 -1.75 11.10
CA PRO A 158 -23.84 -3.17 11.31
C PRO A 158 -23.06 -3.86 10.17
N SER A 159 -23.02 -3.24 8.98
CA SER A 159 -22.22 -3.69 7.84
C SER A 159 -20.84 -3.02 7.75
N VAL A 160 -20.40 -2.30 8.79
CA VAL A 160 -19.04 -1.74 8.86
C VAL A 160 -18.01 -2.87 8.74
N SER A 161 -17.09 -2.74 7.80
CA SER A 161 -16.03 -3.73 7.59
C SER A 161 -14.94 -3.54 8.64
N ARG A 162 -14.77 -4.52 9.54
CA ARG A 162 -13.83 -4.42 10.66
C ARG A 162 -12.58 -5.25 10.43
N THR A 163 -11.45 -4.68 10.84
CA THR A 163 -10.14 -5.35 10.89
C THR A 163 -9.44 -5.04 12.21
N ILE A 164 -9.20 -6.06 13.04
CA ILE A 164 -8.40 -5.93 14.26
C ILE A 164 -6.93 -6.28 13.97
N LEU A 165 -6.03 -5.37 14.32
CA LEU A 165 -4.58 -5.53 14.28
C LEU A 165 -4.06 -5.72 15.72
N SER A 166 -4.02 -6.97 16.15
CA SER A 166 -3.48 -7.33 17.47
C SER A 166 -1.96 -7.53 17.41
N LEU A 167 -1.27 -7.30 18.53
CA LEU A 167 0.15 -7.67 18.73
C LEU A 167 1.18 -7.06 17.74
N HIS A 168 0.81 -6.03 16.97
CA HIS A 168 1.77 -5.27 16.15
C HIS A 168 2.66 -4.32 16.98
N GLY A 169 2.36 -4.20 18.27
CA GLY A 169 3.04 -3.32 19.22
C GLY A 169 3.15 -1.88 18.71
N CYS A 170 4.32 -1.29 18.90
CA CYS A 170 4.57 0.11 18.60
C CYS A 170 4.44 0.47 17.09
N SER A 171 4.46 -0.51 16.18
CA SER A 171 4.27 -0.30 14.74
C SER A 171 2.80 -0.29 14.30
N GLY A 172 1.89 -0.71 15.17
CA GLY A 172 0.47 -0.92 14.84
C GLY A 172 -0.21 0.32 14.25
N GLY A 173 0.09 1.51 14.77
CA GLY A 173 -0.47 2.76 14.23
C GLY A 173 -0.03 3.07 12.80
N GLY A 174 1.23 2.77 12.46
CA GLY A 174 1.73 2.93 11.09
C GLY A 174 1.09 1.93 10.13
N ARG A 175 1.04 0.65 10.50
CA ARG A 175 0.39 -0.37 9.67
C ARG A 175 -1.11 -0.11 9.50
N ALA A 176 -1.80 0.34 10.54
CA ALA A 176 -3.21 0.68 10.49
C ALA A 176 -3.49 1.82 9.51
N LEU A 177 -2.64 2.85 9.49
CA LEU A 177 -2.74 3.95 8.52
C LEU A 177 -2.42 3.48 7.09
N GLN A 178 -1.40 2.65 6.90
CA GLN A 178 -1.13 2.04 5.58
C GLN A 178 -2.35 1.27 5.06
N LEU A 179 -2.96 0.44 5.90
CA LEU A 179 -4.17 -0.29 5.53
C LEU A 179 -5.34 0.66 5.26
N ALA A 180 -5.48 1.74 6.03
CA ALA A 180 -6.52 2.73 5.79
C ALA A 180 -6.37 3.42 4.44
N LYS A 181 -5.14 3.73 4.00
CA LYS A 181 -4.85 4.24 2.66
C LYS A 181 -5.27 3.23 1.59
N GLU A 182 -4.84 1.98 1.72
CA GLU A 182 -5.17 0.89 0.78
C GLU A 182 -6.70 0.74 0.64
N LEU A 183 -7.43 0.74 1.75
CA LEU A 183 -8.90 0.60 1.76
C LEU A 183 -9.61 1.86 1.24
N ALA A 184 -9.16 3.05 1.61
CA ALA A 184 -9.81 4.30 1.20
C ALA A 184 -9.65 4.56 -0.30
N GLU A 185 -8.48 4.27 -0.89
CA GLU A 185 -8.24 4.45 -2.33
C GLU A 185 -8.98 3.41 -3.17
N ASN A 186 -9.10 2.18 -2.66
CA ASN A 186 -9.76 1.10 -3.38
C ASN A 186 -11.28 1.24 -3.41
N ASN A 187 -11.87 1.84 -2.38
CA ASN A 187 -13.31 1.90 -2.20
C ASN A 187 -13.81 3.34 -2.30
N ARG A 188 -14.53 3.65 -3.38
CA ARG A 188 -15.18 4.92 -3.60
C ARG A 188 -16.07 5.28 -2.40
N ASP A 189 -15.98 6.53 -1.98
CA ASP A 189 -16.69 7.09 -0.82
C ASP A 189 -16.34 6.44 0.52
N ALA A 190 -15.35 5.54 0.59
CA ALA A 190 -14.96 4.93 1.84
C ALA A 190 -14.40 5.97 2.81
N ARG A 191 -14.86 5.82 4.04
CA ARG A 191 -14.38 6.55 5.22
C ARG A 191 -13.95 5.50 6.23
N VAL A 192 -12.66 5.47 6.49
CA VAL A 192 -11.98 4.48 7.30
C VAL A 192 -11.66 5.10 8.65
N LEU A 193 -12.22 4.54 9.71
CA LEU A 193 -11.86 4.88 11.08
C LEU A 193 -10.68 4.01 11.51
N VAL A 194 -9.53 4.64 11.76
CA VAL A 194 -8.38 4.02 12.42
C VAL A 194 -8.42 4.35 13.90
N ALA A 195 -8.61 3.36 14.77
CA ALA A 195 -8.59 3.52 16.22
C ALA A 195 -7.42 2.73 16.82
N CYS A 196 -6.59 3.39 17.63
CA CYS A 196 -5.53 2.76 18.41
C CYS A 196 -5.78 3.04 19.89
N ALA A 197 -5.65 2.04 20.77
CA ALA A 197 -5.81 2.23 22.20
C ALA A 197 -4.98 1.22 23.00
N GLU A 198 -4.25 1.71 24.00
CA GLU A 198 -3.27 0.92 24.75
C GLU A 198 -3.30 1.25 26.23
N LEU A 199 -3.27 0.21 27.06
CA LEU A 199 -3.16 0.30 28.51
C LEU A 199 -1.95 -0.50 28.98
N THR A 200 -1.04 0.13 29.71
CA THR A 200 0.13 -0.52 30.33
C THR A 200 -0.25 -1.58 31.35
N LEU A 201 -1.49 -1.56 31.85
CA LEU A 201 -2.03 -2.57 32.76
C LEU A 201 -1.77 -4.01 32.30
N ILE A 202 -1.91 -4.32 31.01
CA ILE A 202 -1.74 -5.69 30.51
C ILE A 202 -0.29 -6.17 30.60
N CYS A 203 0.70 -5.27 30.58
CA CYS A 203 2.13 -5.59 30.63
C CYS A 203 2.83 -5.09 31.90
N PHE A 204 2.07 -4.58 32.87
CA PHE A 204 2.61 -4.08 34.13
C PHE A 204 3.16 -5.23 34.97
N SER A 205 4.39 -5.11 35.45
CA SER A 205 5.06 -6.15 36.25
C SER A 205 5.86 -5.52 37.39
N ASN A 206 6.31 -6.35 38.34
CA ASN A 206 7.27 -5.94 39.35
C ASN A 206 8.61 -5.48 38.71
N PRO A 207 9.39 -4.63 39.41
CA PRO A 207 10.65 -4.13 38.89
C PRO A 207 11.64 -5.26 38.63
N ASP A 208 12.15 -5.33 37.41
CA ASP A 208 13.19 -6.26 36.99
C ASP A 208 14.21 -5.55 36.07
N GLU A 209 15.47 -5.96 36.12
CA GLU A 209 16.54 -5.34 35.35
C GLU A 209 16.29 -5.35 33.83
N SER A 210 15.64 -6.40 33.32
CA SER A 210 15.39 -6.54 31.88
C SER A 210 14.24 -5.67 31.37
N LYS A 211 13.32 -5.25 32.25
CA LYS A 211 12.07 -4.56 31.89
C LYS A 211 12.00 -3.12 32.35
N ILE A 212 12.91 -2.71 33.24
CA ILE A 212 12.90 -1.39 33.88
C ILE A 212 12.94 -0.22 32.89
N VAL A 213 13.59 -0.40 31.73
CA VAL A 213 13.58 0.61 30.66
C VAL A 213 12.18 0.79 30.09
N GLY A 214 11.47 -0.30 29.77
CA GLY A 214 10.10 -0.24 29.26
C GLY A 214 9.14 0.42 30.25
N HIS A 215 9.18 0.02 31.53
CA HIS A 215 8.38 0.64 32.59
C HIS A 215 8.69 2.13 32.79
N GLY A 216 9.91 2.56 32.47
CA GLY A 216 10.31 3.97 32.51
C GLY A 216 9.79 4.79 31.33
N LEU A 217 9.28 4.15 30.28
CA LEU A 217 8.88 4.80 29.03
C LEU A 217 7.37 4.72 28.77
N PHE A 218 6.74 3.58 29.03
CA PHE A 218 5.37 3.33 28.56
C PHE A 218 4.30 4.14 29.30
N GLY A 219 3.31 4.64 28.57
CA GLY A 219 2.13 5.33 29.09
C GLY A 219 0.86 4.88 28.36
N ASP A 220 -0.29 5.32 28.85
CA ASP A 220 -1.61 4.90 28.37
C ASP A 220 -2.26 5.99 27.50
N GLY A 221 -2.95 5.57 26.46
CA GLY A 221 -3.66 6.50 25.57
C GLY A 221 -4.43 5.82 24.44
N ALA A 222 -5.31 6.59 23.82
CA ALA A 222 -5.98 6.26 22.58
C ALA A 222 -5.92 7.40 21.56
N GLY A 223 -5.85 7.02 20.29
CA GLY A 223 -5.82 7.90 19.13
C GLY A 223 -6.78 7.37 18.08
N ALA A 224 -7.52 8.26 17.44
CA ALA A 224 -8.46 7.94 16.39
C ALA A 224 -8.21 8.86 15.19
N ILE A 225 -8.19 8.30 13.98
CA ILE A 225 -7.92 9.03 12.73
C ILE A 225 -8.99 8.62 11.72
N ILE A 226 -9.59 9.58 11.04
CA ILE A 226 -10.52 9.33 9.94
C ILE A 226 -9.76 9.53 8.63
N VAL A 227 -9.79 8.52 7.75
CA VAL A 227 -9.13 8.53 6.44
C VAL A 227 -10.17 8.38 5.34
N GLY A 228 -10.03 9.12 4.24
CA GLY A 228 -10.90 8.97 3.06
C GLY A 228 -10.19 9.41 1.78
N ALA A 229 -10.65 8.90 0.65
CA ALA A 229 -10.24 9.32 -0.70
C ALA A 229 -11.49 9.69 -1.52
N GLY A 230 -11.30 10.26 -2.73
CA GLY A 230 -12.42 10.66 -3.59
C GLY A 230 -12.78 12.14 -3.47
N PRO A 231 -13.86 12.59 -4.13
CA PRO A 231 -14.34 13.95 -3.96
C PRO A 231 -14.69 14.16 -2.48
N LEU A 232 -13.91 15.02 -1.84
CA LEU A 232 -14.20 15.45 -0.48
C LEU A 232 -15.45 16.34 -0.54
N VAL A 233 -16.42 16.06 0.33
CA VAL A 233 -17.61 16.92 0.45
C VAL A 233 -17.20 18.26 1.09
N ASP A 234 -17.96 19.33 0.90
CA ASP A 234 -17.61 20.69 1.37
C ASP A 234 -17.26 20.79 2.88
N GLU A 235 -17.74 19.83 3.68
CA GLU A 235 -17.52 19.73 5.12
C GLU A 235 -16.18 19.07 5.50
N GLU A 236 -15.57 18.32 4.58
CA GLU A 236 -14.34 17.56 4.81
C GLU A 236 -13.10 18.39 4.49
N ARG A 237 -12.14 18.41 5.42
CA ARG A 237 -10.88 19.16 5.27
C ARG A 237 -9.70 18.21 5.39
N PRO A 238 -8.94 17.97 4.30
CA PRO A 238 -7.77 17.11 4.37
C PRO A 238 -6.70 17.80 5.22
N LEU A 239 -6.18 17.08 6.21
CA LEU A 239 -5.09 17.51 7.09
C LEU A 239 -3.74 17.08 6.51
N PHE A 240 -3.70 15.87 5.97
CA PHE A 240 -2.50 15.17 5.50
C PHE A 240 -2.91 14.21 4.39
N GLU A 241 -2.40 14.40 3.19
CA GLU A 241 -2.58 13.42 2.11
C GLU A 241 -1.56 12.31 2.20
N MET A 242 -1.97 11.07 2.03
CA MET A 242 -1.13 9.89 2.14
C MET A 242 -0.68 9.49 0.73
N VAL A 243 0.54 9.82 0.35
CA VAL A 243 1.07 9.63 -1.01
C VAL A 243 1.52 8.20 -1.25
N LEU A 244 2.41 7.72 -0.37
CA LEU A 244 3.01 6.39 -0.42
C LEU A 244 3.03 5.81 0.98
N ALA A 245 2.89 4.49 1.11
CA ALA A 245 3.19 3.77 2.33
C ALA A 245 3.98 2.50 1.97
N SER A 246 5.04 2.22 2.73
CA SER A 246 5.88 1.04 2.57
C SER A 246 6.04 0.30 3.90
N GLN A 247 6.43 -0.97 3.85
CA GLN A 247 6.80 -1.74 5.02
C GLN A 247 8.11 -2.47 4.74
N THR A 248 9.03 -2.51 5.70
CA THR A 248 10.31 -3.22 5.57
C THR A 248 10.63 -4.02 6.82
N THR A 249 11.20 -5.20 6.65
CA THR A 249 11.78 -5.98 7.76
C THR A 249 13.31 -6.01 7.60
N ILE A 250 14.06 -5.46 8.57
CA ILE A 250 15.50 -5.66 8.69
C ILE A 250 15.76 -7.12 9.14
N PRO A 251 16.46 -7.92 8.31
CA PRO A 251 16.72 -9.32 8.61
C PRO A 251 17.48 -9.54 9.92
N SER A 252 17.24 -10.68 10.57
CA SER A 252 17.99 -11.17 11.75
C SER A 252 17.85 -10.29 13.01
N THR A 253 16.74 -9.56 13.15
CA THR A 253 16.48 -8.67 14.30
C THR A 253 15.29 -9.12 15.16
N GLU A 254 14.79 -10.34 14.97
CA GLU A 254 13.59 -10.90 15.62
C GLU A 254 13.70 -10.93 17.15
N HIS A 255 14.92 -11.07 17.65
CA HIS A 255 15.24 -11.13 19.08
C HIS A 255 15.31 -9.75 19.76
N ALA A 256 15.30 -8.64 19.00
CA ALA A 256 15.58 -7.32 19.54
C ALA A 256 14.38 -6.70 20.29
N LEU A 257 13.15 -7.02 19.87
CA LEU A 257 11.93 -6.49 20.47
C LEU A 257 10.82 -7.52 20.32
N GLY A 258 10.25 -7.94 21.45
CA GLY A 258 9.19 -8.95 21.45
C GLY A 258 8.20 -8.78 22.59
N MET A 259 7.07 -9.45 22.45
CA MET A 259 5.99 -9.56 23.42
C MET A 259 5.47 -11.00 23.44
N GLN A 260 5.08 -11.50 24.61
CA GLN A 260 4.49 -12.84 24.75
C GLN A 260 3.44 -12.81 25.85
N THR A 261 2.27 -13.39 25.59
CA THR A 261 1.25 -13.55 26.63
C THR A 261 1.65 -14.66 27.60
N THR A 262 1.58 -14.35 28.90
CA THR A 262 1.90 -15.23 30.03
C THR A 262 0.73 -15.25 31.01
N ALA A 263 0.73 -16.17 31.97
CA ALA A 263 -0.26 -16.21 33.05
C ALA A 263 -0.25 -14.94 33.93
N SER A 264 0.78 -14.10 33.84
CA SER A 264 0.90 -12.84 34.57
C SER A 264 0.55 -11.59 33.74
N GLY A 265 0.10 -11.75 32.48
CA GLY A 265 -0.09 -10.65 31.53
C GLY A 265 0.83 -10.76 30.31
N ILE A 266 0.99 -9.68 29.56
CA ILE A 266 1.92 -9.64 28.42
C ILE A 266 3.32 -9.33 28.93
N ASP A 267 4.23 -10.28 28.77
CA ASP A 267 5.65 -10.04 28.96
C ASP A 267 6.24 -9.34 27.72
N PHE A 268 7.23 -8.47 27.90
CA PHE A 268 7.93 -7.81 26.81
C PHE A 268 9.44 -7.90 26.98
N HIS A 269 10.14 -8.00 25.85
CA HIS A 269 11.59 -7.95 25.75
C HIS A 269 12.02 -6.75 24.92
N LEU A 270 12.95 -5.95 25.43
CA LEU A 270 13.51 -4.80 24.74
C LEU A 270 15.04 -4.81 24.82
N SER A 271 15.69 -5.10 23.68
CA SER A 271 17.14 -5.06 23.57
C SER A 271 17.66 -3.62 23.57
N ILE A 272 18.77 -3.39 24.26
CA ILE A 272 19.50 -2.11 24.25
C ILE A 272 20.04 -1.74 22.86
N GLN A 273 20.07 -2.69 21.92
CA GLN A 273 20.54 -2.49 20.55
C GLN A 273 19.49 -1.84 19.64
N VAL A 274 18.22 -1.79 20.04
CA VAL A 274 17.11 -1.26 19.22
C VAL A 274 17.43 0.12 18.61
N PRO A 275 17.91 1.13 19.38
CA PRO A 275 18.25 2.43 18.79
C PRO A 275 19.35 2.35 17.73
N THR A 276 20.36 1.51 17.92
CA THR A 276 21.48 1.34 16.98
C THR A 276 21.01 0.62 15.72
N LEU A 277 20.18 -0.41 15.84
CA LEU A 277 19.61 -1.11 14.69
C LEU A 277 18.76 -0.18 13.82
N ILE A 278 17.96 0.71 14.44
CA ILE A 278 17.23 1.75 13.69
C ILE A 278 18.22 2.67 12.98
N LYS A 279 19.23 3.18 13.71
CA LYS A 279 20.24 4.08 13.17
C LYS A 279 20.92 3.51 11.92
N ASP A 280 21.38 2.26 12.00
CA ASP A 280 22.19 1.64 10.95
C ASP A 280 21.40 1.37 9.66
N ASN A 281 20.06 1.38 9.72
CA ASN A 281 19.20 0.97 8.59
C ASN A 281 18.28 2.08 8.09
N ILE A 282 17.94 3.10 8.91
CA ILE A 282 16.89 4.07 8.58
C ILE A 282 17.12 4.81 7.27
N ARG A 283 18.37 5.20 6.99
CA ARG A 283 18.74 5.90 5.75
C ARG A 283 18.43 5.07 4.52
N GLN A 284 18.80 3.79 4.52
CA GLN A 284 18.59 2.92 3.37
C GLN A 284 17.10 2.64 3.15
N CYS A 285 16.36 2.36 4.22
CA CYS A 285 14.89 2.17 4.16
C CYS A 285 14.17 3.38 3.56
N LEU A 286 14.58 4.59 3.95
CA LEU A 286 14.01 5.82 3.40
C LEU A 286 14.40 6.02 1.93
N LEU A 287 15.67 5.83 1.57
CA LEU A 287 16.12 5.95 0.18
C LEU A 287 15.36 4.98 -0.74
N ASP A 288 15.17 3.73 -0.32
CA ASP A 288 14.41 2.74 -1.10
C ASP A 288 12.94 3.14 -1.27
N THR A 289 12.35 3.73 -0.24
CA THR A 289 11.00 4.30 -0.30
C THR A 289 10.93 5.49 -1.27
N PHE A 290 11.83 6.47 -1.16
CA PHE A 290 11.81 7.68 -2.00
C PHE A 290 12.16 7.41 -3.47
N ARG A 291 13.00 6.40 -3.75
CA ARG A 291 13.27 5.92 -5.12
C ARG A 291 11.98 5.47 -5.82
N SER A 292 11.06 4.83 -5.10
CA SER A 292 9.79 4.36 -5.67
C SER A 292 8.86 5.50 -6.14
N VAL A 293 9.06 6.72 -5.62
CA VAL A 293 8.34 7.93 -6.04
C VAL A 293 9.20 8.86 -6.92
N GLY A 294 10.29 8.34 -7.48
CA GLY A 294 11.14 9.05 -8.44
C GLY A 294 12.08 10.10 -7.83
N ASN A 295 12.21 10.17 -6.50
CA ASN A 295 13.16 11.05 -5.84
C ASN A 295 14.41 10.27 -5.41
N MET A 296 15.52 10.49 -6.10
CA MET A 296 16.75 9.72 -5.91
C MET A 296 17.64 10.25 -4.77
N ASP A 297 17.46 11.50 -4.34
CA ASP A 297 18.29 12.13 -3.30
C ASP A 297 17.50 13.23 -2.55
N PRO A 298 16.53 12.85 -1.69
CA PRO A 298 15.75 13.80 -0.92
C PRO A 298 16.61 14.51 0.13
N ASN A 299 16.50 15.84 0.21
CA ASN A 299 17.02 16.58 1.35
C ASN A 299 16.09 16.40 2.56
N TRP A 300 16.53 15.62 3.55
CA TRP A 300 15.76 15.29 4.75
C TRP A 300 15.25 16.51 5.54
N ASN A 301 15.94 17.65 5.42
CA ASN A 301 15.59 18.89 6.10
C ASN A 301 14.54 19.74 5.37
N ASP A 302 14.15 19.35 4.16
CA ASP A 302 13.03 19.98 3.45
C ASP A 302 11.70 19.28 3.77
N LEU A 303 11.77 18.20 4.57
CA LEU A 303 10.60 17.39 4.93
C LEU A 303 10.14 17.68 6.36
N PHE A 304 8.84 17.57 6.62
CA PHE A 304 8.34 17.47 8.00
C PHE A 304 8.40 16.02 8.51
N TRP A 305 8.44 15.84 9.82
CA TRP A 305 8.67 14.53 10.43
C TRP A 305 7.64 14.20 11.51
N ALA A 306 7.00 13.05 11.38
CA ALA A 306 6.12 12.46 12.38
C ALA A 306 6.68 11.08 12.79
N VAL A 307 7.58 11.06 13.76
CA VAL A 307 8.30 9.84 14.18
C VAL A 307 7.71 9.28 15.47
N HIS A 308 7.43 7.99 15.51
CA HIS A 308 7.07 7.28 16.74
C HIS A 308 8.19 7.41 17.78
N PRO A 309 7.93 8.03 18.93
CA PRO A 309 8.95 8.25 19.95
C PRO A 309 9.06 7.03 20.88
N GLY A 310 9.60 5.92 20.38
CA GLY A 310 9.79 4.71 21.20
C GLY A 310 10.71 4.93 22.41
N GLY A 311 11.53 5.98 22.36
CA GLY A 311 12.33 6.53 23.45
C GLY A 311 13.26 7.62 22.92
N ARG A 312 13.82 8.45 23.81
CA ARG A 312 14.70 9.56 23.42
C ARG A 312 15.86 9.12 22.51
N ALA A 313 16.51 7.99 22.82
CA ALA A 313 17.65 7.50 22.06
C ALA A 313 17.32 7.19 20.59
N ILE A 314 16.08 6.79 20.30
CA ILE A 314 15.63 6.53 18.92
C ILE A 314 15.57 7.85 18.15
N LEU A 315 14.96 8.89 18.73
CA LEU A 315 14.88 10.22 18.11
C LEU A 315 16.27 10.84 17.91
N ASP A 316 17.13 10.75 18.93
CA ASP A 316 18.51 11.28 18.87
C ASP A 316 19.33 10.57 17.77
N ASN A 317 19.15 9.24 17.61
CA ASN A 317 19.84 8.48 16.57
C ASN A 317 19.34 8.81 15.16
N ILE A 318 18.02 8.97 14.96
CA ILE A 318 17.45 9.35 13.66
C ILE A 318 17.90 10.77 13.28
N GLU A 319 17.83 11.72 14.23
CA GLU A 319 18.29 13.10 14.03
C GLU A 319 19.77 13.14 13.63
N GLY A 320 20.62 12.36 14.32
CA GLY A 320 22.05 12.29 14.01
C GLY A 320 22.37 11.60 12.69
N GLU A 321 21.70 10.48 12.37
CA GLU A 321 21.97 9.71 11.15
C GLU A 321 21.52 10.45 9.88
N LEU A 322 20.37 11.12 9.94
CA LEU A 322 19.82 11.88 8.81
C LEU A 322 20.26 13.35 8.82
N GLN A 323 21.04 13.77 9.83
CA GLN A 323 21.51 15.15 10.02
C GLN A 323 20.35 16.15 10.02
N LEU A 324 19.28 15.83 10.74
CA LEU A 324 18.09 16.69 10.83
C LEU A 324 18.39 17.93 11.66
N GLN A 325 17.80 19.07 11.29
CA GLN A 325 17.78 20.26 12.13
C GLN A 325 17.01 19.97 13.42
N PRO A 326 17.42 20.53 14.59
CA PRO A 326 16.82 20.19 15.88
C PRO A 326 15.30 20.37 15.97
N ALA A 327 14.74 21.27 15.15
CA ALA A 327 13.29 21.53 15.11
C ALA A 327 12.48 20.41 14.42
N LYS A 328 13.10 19.57 13.57
CA LYS A 328 12.36 18.60 12.74
C LYS A 328 11.63 17.54 13.54
N LEU A 329 12.20 17.10 14.67
CA LEU A 329 11.57 16.12 15.56
C LEU A 329 10.84 16.76 16.75
N ALA A 330 10.54 18.07 16.72
CA ALA A 330 9.97 18.77 17.86
C ALA A 330 8.59 18.24 18.29
N ALA A 331 7.74 17.83 17.33
CA ALA A 331 6.45 17.23 17.63
C ALA A 331 6.59 15.88 18.33
N SER A 332 7.40 14.98 17.77
CA SER A 332 7.72 13.68 18.37
C SER A 332 8.33 13.80 19.78
N ARG A 333 9.23 14.76 19.98
CA ARG A 333 9.86 15.02 21.29
C ARG A 333 8.85 15.57 22.31
N HIS A 334 7.94 16.44 21.88
CA HIS A 334 6.90 16.97 22.75
C HIS A 334 5.89 15.90 23.18
N VAL A 335 5.46 15.06 22.23
CA VAL A 335 4.57 13.94 22.57
C VAL A 335 5.23 12.96 23.53
N LEU A 336 6.51 12.62 23.31
CA LEU A 336 7.27 11.82 24.28
C LEU A 336 7.30 12.47 25.66
N ASN A 337 7.53 13.79 25.69
CA ASN A 337 7.64 14.55 26.92
C ASN A 337 6.34 14.58 27.72
N GLU A 338 5.21 14.82 27.06
CA GLU A 338 3.91 15.03 27.70
C GLU A 338 3.13 13.74 28.00
N TYR A 339 3.38 12.67 27.24
CA TYR A 339 2.57 11.45 27.29
C TYR A 339 3.38 10.16 27.49
N GLY A 340 4.70 10.21 27.28
CA GLY A 340 5.54 9.01 27.20
C GLY A 340 5.32 8.21 25.91
N ASN A 341 5.75 6.95 25.92
CA ASN A 341 5.53 6.02 24.80
C ASN A 341 4.19 5.30 24.98
N MET A 342 3.17 5.67 24.20
CA MET A 342 1.85 5.02 24.18
C MET A 342 1.74 3.93 23.11
N SER A 343 2.87 3.30 22.73
CA SER A 343 2.95 2.30 21.67
C SER A 343 2.41 2.84 20.33
N GLY A 344 1.70 2.02 19.55
CA GLY A 344 1.20 2.36 18.20
C GLY A 344 0.31 3.61 18.19
N THR A 345 -0.42 3.86 19.27
CA THR A 345 -1.27 5.05 19.44
C THR A 345 -0.49 6.36 19.36
N THR A 346 0.79 6.36 19.73
CA THR A 346 1.59 7.58 19.83
C THR A 346 1.64 8.36 18.52
N ILE A 347 1.54 7.68 17.37
CA ILE A 347 1.60 8.35 16.06
C ILE A 347 0.44 9.32 15.83
N ALA A 348 -0.76 9.01 16.35
CA ALA A 348 -1.92 9.90 16.25
C ALA A 348 -1.69 11.20 17.04
N PHE A 349 -1.04 11.11 18.20
CA PHE A 349 -0.67 12.28 19.00
C PHE A 349 0.41 13.12 18.30
N VAL A 350 1.38 12.49 17.65
CA VAL A 350 2.43 13.20 16.90
C VAL A 350 1.84 13.96 15.71
N LEU A 351 0.92 13.35 14.97
CA LEU A 351 0.22 14.00 13.86
C LEU A 351 -0.67 15.16 14.35
N ASP A 352 -1.40 14.99 15.46
CA ASP A 352 -2.21 16.07 16.04
C ASP A 352 -1.33 17.24 16.54
N ASP A 353 -0.21 16.98 17.21
CA ASP A 353 0.71 18.03 17.65
C ASP A 353 1.35 18.78 16.47
N LEU A 354 1.77 18.04 15.44
CA LEU A 354 2.36 18.62 14.22
C LEU A 354 1.37 19.55 13.52
N ARG A 355 0.10 19.15 13.39
CA ARG A 355 -0.97 19.99 12.87
C ARG A 355 -1.19 21.24 13.72
N ARG A 356 -1.34 21.10 15.05
CA ARG A 356 -1.59 22.23 15.97
C ARG A 356 -0.45 23.26 15.96
N ARG A 357 0.80 22.82 15.75
CA ARG A 357 1.94 23.74 15.60
C ARG A 357 1.82 24.56 14.33
N ARG A 358 1.51 23.92 13.20
CA ARG A 358 1.30 24.61 11.91
C ARG A 358 0.17 25.63 12.00
N GLU A 359 -0.95 25.28 12.64
CA GLU A 359 -2.07 26.21 12.88
C GLU A 359 -1.64 27.45 13.69
N LYS A 360 -0.71 27.29 14.66
CA LYS A 360 -0.21 28.40 15.49
C LYS A 360 0.84 29.28 14.78
N GLU A 361 1.66 28.69 13.91
CA GLU A 361 2.69 29.41 13.16
C GLU A 361 2.09 30.34 12.09
N GLY A 362 0.82 30.12 11.73
CA GLY A 362 0.03 30.99 10.87
C GLY A 362 0.24 30.76 9.36
N ASP A 363 -0.71 31.24 8.56
CA ASP A 363 -0.86 31.06 7.10
C ASP A 363 0.32 31.56 6.23
N GLN A 364 1.42 32.01 6.81
CA GLN A 364 2.55 32.62 6.07
C GLN A 364 3.45 31.58 5.36
N HIS A 365 3.24 30.29 5.61
CA HIS A 365 3.97 29.18 4.97
C HIS A 365 3.00 28.18 4.31
N GLN A 366 2.11 28.67 3.43
CA GLN A 366 1.33 27.86 2.48
C GLN A 366 2.21 27.30 1.34
N GLN A 367 3.41 26.80 1.65
CA GLN A 367 4.22 26.05 0.69
C GLN A 367 3.96 24.56 0.89
N LEU A 368 3.75 23.86 -0.22
CA LEU A 368 3.66 22.41 -0.28
C LEU A 368 4.91 21.82 0.37
N GLU A 369 4.73 21.09 1.47
CA GLU A 369 5.82 20.41 2.17
C GLU A 369 5.52 18.92 2.20
N TRP A 370 6.49 18.13 1.72
CA TRP A 370 6.48 16.68 1.83
C TRP A 370 6.87 16.28 3.25
N GLY A 371 6.32 15.19 3.77
CA GLY A 371 6.65 14.70 5.10
C GLY A 371 6.89 13.22 5.16
N VAL A 372 7.55 12.78 6.22
CA VAL A 372 7.79 11.38 6.53
C VAL A 372 7.19 11.05 7.89
N MET A 373 6.24 10.13 7.87
CA MET A 373 5.79 9.44 9.09
C MET A 373 6.66 8.19 9.31
N LEU A 374 7.02 7.85 10.55
CA LEU A 374 7.74 6.61 10.87
C LEU A 374 7.15 5.94 12.11
N ALA A 375 6.92 4.63 12.04
CA ALA A 375 6.58 3.78 13.18
C ALA A 375 7.63 2.68 13.34
N PHE A 376 7.75 2.08 14.53
CA PHE A 376 8.69 0.98 14.81
C PHE A 376 8.05 0.03 15.83
N GLY A 377 8.23 -1.29 15.75
CA GLY A 377 7.60 -2.24 16.69
C GLY A 377 7.99 -3.71 16.48
N PRO A 378 7.57 -4.62 17.38
CA PRO A 378 7.95 -6.05 17.37
C PRO A 378 7.78 -6.69 15.99
N ALA A 379 8.61 -7.68 15.68
CA ALA A 379 9.01 -8.05 14.32
C ALA A 379 10.06 -7.13 13.70
N MET A 380 10.48 -6.07 14.41
CA MET A 380 11.50 -5.13 13.97
C MET A 380 11.97 -4.08 15.02
N PRO A 381 13.18 -3.52 14.84
CA PRO A 381 13.47 -2.09 14.97
C PRO A 381 13.53 -1.34 13.61
N GLY A 382 12.49 -1.43 12.78
CA GLY A 382 12.58 -1.10 11.35
C GLY A 382 11.43 -1.54 10.43
N THR A 383 10.24 -1.83 10.97
CA THR A 383 8.99 -1.71 10.21
C THR A 383 8.75 -0.21 10.03
N ALA A 384 9.58 0.45 9.24
CA ALA A 384 9.39 1.84 8.90
C ALA A 384 8.20 1.91 7.96
N THR A 385 7.01 2.17 8.51
CA THR A 385 5.93 2.69 7.67
C THR A 385 6.27 4.13 7.35
N ALA A 386 6.99 4.33 6.24
CA ALA A 386 7.22 5.63 5.68
C ALA A 386 5.95 6.04 4.91
N ALA A 387 5.10 6.82 5.57
CA ALA A 387 4.05 7.53 4.85
C ALA A 387 4.65 8.83 4.32
N VAL A 388 4.67 8.96 3.00
CA VAL A 388 4.99 10.23 2.39
C VAL A 388 3.72 11.06 2.40
N VAL A 389 3.76 12.22 3.04
CA VAL A 389 2.54 12.99 3.30
C VAL A 389 2.63 14.38 2.70
N ASP A 390 1.61 14.80 1.95
CA ASP A 390 1.48 16.16 1.43
C ASP A 390 0.49 16.95 2.30
N SER A 391 0.81 18.22 2.57
CA SER A 391 -0.04 19.14 3.32
C SER A 391 -0.75 20.10 2.36
N ARG A 392 -1.68 19.59 1.54
CA ARG A 392 -2.51 20.45 0.69
C ARG A 392 -3.58 21.16 1.53
N LEU A 393 -3.53 22.49 1.58
CA LEU A 393 -4.76 23.28 1.45
C LEU A 393 -5.09 23.30 -0.04
N CYS A 394 -6.16 22.58 -0.40
CA CYS A 394 -6.67 22.34 -1.75
C CYS A 394 -6.37 23.46 -2.77
N THR A 395 -5.53 23.19 -3.78
CA THR A 395 -5.53 23.96 -5.04
C THR A 395 -6.02 23.05 -6.16
N GLN A 396 -6.92 23.62 -6.96
CA GLN A 396 -7.88 22.95 -7.82
C GLN A 396 -7.20 22.25 -9.01
N HIS A 397 -7.58 20.98 -9.28
CA HIS A 397 -7.26 20.28 -10.53
C HIS A 397 -7.79 21.08 -11.74
N ALA A 398 -7.08 21.01 -12.87
CA ALA A 398 -7.50 21.68 -14.09
C ALA A 398 -8.68 20.94 -14.74
N GLU A 399 -9.74 21.67 -15.12
CA GLU A 399 -10.84 21.11 -15.92
C GLU A 399 -10.39 20.97 -17.39
N GLY A 400 -9.89 19.79 -17.78
CA GLY A 400 -9.59 19.42 -19.18
C GLY A 400 -8.16 18.93 -19.43
N PRO A 401 -7.91 18.23 -20.57
CA PRO A 401 -6.60 17.68 -20.89
C PRO A 401 -5.56 18.77 -21.14
N ALA A 402 -4.30 18.50 -20.82
CA ALA A 402 -3.22 19.41 -21.21
C ALA A 402 -3.10 19.54 -22.73
N ALA A 403 -2.69 20.72 -23.19
CA ALA A 403 -2.54 21.02 -24.60
C ALA A 403 -1.25 21.78 -24.89
N VAL A 404 -0.72 21.55 -26.09
CA VAL A 404 0.36 22.32 -26.70
C VAL A 404 -0.21 23.65 -27.19
N LEU A 405 0.20 24.75 -26.57
CA LEU A 405 -0.32 26.10 -26.83
C LEU A 405 0.52 26.87 -27.87
N ALA A 406 1.84 26.63 -27.92
CA ALA A 406 2.72 27.28 -28.87
C ALA A 406 4.00 26.47 -29.13
N ILE A 407 4.58 26.62 -30.32
CA ILE A 407 5.82 25.94 -30.73
C ILE A 407 6.79 26.93 -31.39
N GLY A 408 8.04 26.93 -30.94
CA GLY A 408 9.15 27.71 -31.50
C GLY A 408 10.35 26.82 -31.83
N THR A 409 11.01 27.07 -32.95
CA THR A 409 12.19 26.33 -33.40
C THR A 409 13.31 27.28 -33.82
N ALA A 410 14.57 26.87 -33.63
CA ALA A 410 15.76 27.64 -33.96
C ALA A 410 16.91 26.73 -34.43
N ASN A 411 17.60 27.17 -35.49
CA ASN A 411 18.76 26.50 -36.06
C ASN A 411 20.02 27.37 -35.87
N PRO A 412 21.21 26.78 -35.81
CA PRO A 412 22.45 27.53 -35.90
C PRO A 412 22.66 28.14 -37.30
N ALA A 413 23.56 29.12 -37.40
CA ALA A 413 23.78 29.87 -38.64
C ALA A 413 24.54 29.12 -39.75
N ASN A 414 25.20 28.01 -39.42
CA ASN A 414 26.03 27.25 -40.36
C ASN A 414 25.25 26.06 -40.94
N ILE A 415 25.08 26.01 -42.26
CA ILE A 415 24.35 24.94 -42.97
C ILE A 415 25.35 24.15 -43.83
N VAL A 416 25.38 22.84 -43.65
CA VAL A 416 26.21 21.91 -44.45
C VAL A 416 25.27 20.92 -45.14
N TYR A 417 25.33 20.85 -46.46
CA TYR A 417 24.52 19.90 -47.24
C TYR A 417 25.15 18.50 -47.22
N GLN A 418 24.33 17.45 -47.22
CA GLN A 418 24.77 16.07 -47.06
C GLN A 418 25.83 15.63 -48.09
N ASP A 419 25.69 16.09 -49.34
CA ASP A 419 26.62 15.78 -50.44
C ASP A 419 28.05 16.32 -50.21
N GLY A 420 28.21 17.35 -49.36
CA GLY A 420 29.51 17.90 -48.95
C GLY A 420 29.90 17.60 -47.51
N PHE A 421 29.06 16.87 -46.76
CA PHE A 421 29.28 16.63 -45.33
C PHE A 421 30.47 15.70 -45.07
N ALA A 422 30.68 14.68 -45.91
CA ALA A 422 31.84 13.79 -45.78
C ALA A 422 33.17 14.56 -45.89
N ASP A 423 33.33 15.35 -46.97
CA ASP A 423 34.54 16.16 -47.18
C ASP A 423 34.73 17.21 -46.07
N TYR A 424 33.63 17.83 -45.62
CA TYR A 424 33.63 18.76 -44.50
C TYR A 424 34.06 18.07 -43.19
N TYR A 425 33.51 16.90 -42.88
CA TYR A 425 33.77 16.13 -41.67
C TYR A 425 35.21 15.64 -41.62
N PHE A 426 35.67 14.95 -42.66
CA PHE A 426 37.05 14.46 -42.76
C PHE A 426 38.08 15.61 -42.83
N GLY A 427 37.72 16.74 -43.43
CA GLY A 427 38.52 17.97 -43.40
C GLY A 427 38.60 18.64 -42.01
N LEU A 428 37.54 18.53 -41.19
CA LEU A 428 37.48 19.08 -39.84
C LEU A 428 38.20 18.21 -38.80
N THR A 429 38.07 16.89 -38.90
CA THR A 429 38.70 15.91 -37.99
C THR A 429 40.20 15.72 -38.27
N LYS A 430 40.71 16.26 -39.38
CA LYS A 430 42.12 16.19 -39.81
C LYS A 430 42.67 14.75 -39.81
N SER A 431 41.93 13.83 -40.43
CA SER A 431 42.26 12.39 -40.44
C SER A 431 43.22 11.95 -41.57
N GLU A 432 43.81 12.87 -42.34
CA GLU A 432 45.03 12.62 -43.12
C GLU A 432 46.21 13.38 -42.47
N TYR A 433 46.93 12.69 -41.58
CA TYR A 433 48.16 13.07 -40.87
C TYR A 433 48.12 14.30 -39.93
N LEU A 434 48.29 13.99 -38.63
CA LEU A 434 48.27 14.91 -37.49
C LEU A 434 49.57 15.71 -37.31
N THR A 435 49.51 17.04 -37.47
CA THR A 435 50.07 18.03 -36.51
C THR A 435 49.61 19.45 -36.83
N GLU A 436 48.40 19.82 -36.39
CA GLU A 436 48.06 21.23 -36.06
C GLU A 436 46.66 21.28 -35.42
N LEU A 437 46.53 20.85 -34.15
CA LEU A 437 45.24 20.88 -33.45
C LEU A 437 45.38 21.27 -31.98
N LYS A 438 46.30 22.19 -31.70
CA LYS A 438 46.42 22.83 -30.37
C LYS A 438 45.57 24.09 -30.24
N ASP A 439 45.32 24.82 -31.34
CA ASP A 439 44.47 26.02 -31.33
C ASP A 439 42.97 25.75 -31.61
N LYS A 440 42.61 24.59 -32.19
CA LYS A 440 41.19 24.18 -32.30
C LYS A 440 40.61 23.64 -30.99
N MET A 441 41.43 23.06 -30.11
CA MET A 441 41.00 22.64 -28.77
C MET A 441 40.55 23.81 -27.88
N LYS A 442 40.95 25.05 -28.19
CA LYS A 442 40.43 26.26 -27.52
C LYS A 442 38.99 26.63 -27.91
N ARG A 443 38.40 26.04 -28.96
CA ARG A 443 36.96 26.20 -29.25
C ARG A 443 36.06 25.22 -28.47
N ILE A 444 36.62 24.15 -27.91
CA ILE A 444 35.88 23.19 -27.07
C ILE A 444 35.51 23.80 -25.70
N TYR A 445 36.10 24.95 -25.35
CA TYR A 445 35.71 25.75 -24.18
C TYR A 445 34.65 26.85 -24.47
N ILE A 446 34.03 26.87 -25.65
CA ILE A 446 33.01 27.89 -26.05
C ILE A 446 31.63 27.26 -26.35
N VAL A 447 31.46 25.94 -26.23
CA VAL A 447 30.17 25.26 -26.52
C VAL A 447 29.10 25.53 -25.44
N THR A 448 29.52 25.88 -24.23
CA THR A 448 28.65 26.01 -23.04
C THR A 448 27.89 27.34 -22.99
N THR A 449 28.27 28.32 -23.82
CA THR A 449 27.58 29.60 -23.97
C THR A 449 26.55 29.63 -25.09
N GLU A 450 26.56 28.65 -26.00
CA GLU A 450 25.69 28.65 -27.18
C GLU A 450 24.38 27.87 -26.94
N ILE A 451 24.38 26.78 -26.15
CA ILE A 451 23.18 25.94 -25.94
C ILE A 451 22.01 26.73 -25.30
N PRO A 452 22.19 27.45 -24.16
CA PRO A 452 21.10 28.25 -23.60
C PRO A 452 20.65 29.39 -24.54
N LYS A 453 21.53 29.92 -25.41
CA LYS A 453 21.16 30.95 -26.39
C LYS A 453 20.37 30.39 -27.57
N LEU A 454 20.71 29.18 -28.01
CA LEU A 454 19.98 28.47 -29.06
C LEU A 454 18.57 28.09 -28.55
N ALA A 455 18.50 27.57 -27.32
CA ALA A 455 17.25 27.32 -26.60
C ALA A 455 16.45 28.61 -26.36
N GLU A 456 17.09 29.71 -25.97
CA GLU A 456 16.47 31.02 -25.79
C GLU A 456 15.80 31.48 -27.09
N SER A 457 16.47 31.34 -28.24
CA SER A 457 15.91 31.71 -29.54
C SER A 457 14.62 30.94 -29.86
N ALA A 458 14.60 29.62 -29.60
CA ALA A 458 13.40 28.79 -29.79
C ALA A 458 12.29 29.16 -28.80
N ALA A 459 12.62 29.27 -27.50
CA ALA A 459 11.67 29.60 -26.44
C ALA A 459 11.07 31.00 -26.59
N ARG A 460 11.85 32.01 -27.01
CA ARG A 460 11.32 33.35 -27.31
C ARG A 460 10.32 33.32 -28.46
N LYS A 461 10.55 32.50 -29.49
CA LYS A 461 9.58 32.33 -30.58
C LYS A 461 8.30 31.63 -30.10
N ALA A 462 8.42 30.62 -29.23
CA ALA A 462 7.26 29.94 -28.64
C ALA A 462 6.44 30.91 -27.78
N ILE A 463 7.09 31.68 -26.90
CA ILE A 463 6.44 32.69 -26.04
C ILE A 463 5.79 33.80 -26.89
N ALA A 464 6.48 34.29 -27.92
CA ALA A 464 5.91 35.30 -28.81
C ALA A 464 4.66 34.80 -29.54
N LYS A 465 4.65 33.53 -29.98
CA LYS A 465 3.48 32.90 -30.61
C LYS A 465 2.36 32.57 -29.62
N TRP A 466 2.69 32.27 -28.36
CA TRP A 466 1.72 32.09 -27.28
C TRP A 466 0.97 33.39 -26.95
N GLY A 467 1.60 34.54 -27.17
CA GLY A 467 0.94 35.86 -27.09
C GLY A 467 0.75 36.38 -25.67
N ARG A 468 1.43 35.80 -24.68
CA ARG A 468 1.41 36.21 -23.27
C ARG A 468 2.81 36.56 -22.75
N PRO A 469 2.92 37.37 -21.69
CA PRO A 469 4.22 37.74 -21.15
C PRO A 469 4.93 36.55 -20.52
N ALA A 470 6.26 36.50 -20.65
CA ALA A 470 7.09 35.42 -20.12
C ALA A 470 7.01 35.29 -18.58
N THR A 471 6.53 36.33 -17.88
CA THR A 471 6.28 36.33 -16.44
C THR A 471 5.14 35.41 -16.01
N ASP A 472 4.28 35.01 -16.95
CA ASP A 472 3.15 34.11 -16.69
C ASP A 472 3.57 32.62 -16.74
N ILE A 473 4.85 32.35 -17.04
CA ILE A 473 5.44 31.02 -16.99
C ILE A 473 5.73 30.65 -15.53
N THR A 474 5.18 29.52 -15.10
CA THR A 474 5.34 29.02 -13.71
C THR A 474 6.42 27.95 -13.58
N HIS A 475 6.68 27.20 -14.65
CA HIS A 475 7.68 26.13 -14.70
C HIS A 475 8.48 26.19 -16.00
N LEU A 476 9.76 25.82 -15.98
CA LEU A 476 10.60 25.66 -17.17
C LEU A 476 11.21 24.26 -17.15
N ILE A 477 10.91 23.46 -18.17
CA ILE A 477 11.60 22.18 -18.39
C ILE A 477 12.61 22.39 -19.52
N PHE A 478 13.88 22.07 -19.27
CA PHE A 478 14.93 22.15 -20.27
C PHE A 478 15.57 20.78 -20.48
N SER A 479 15.43 20.18 -21.67
CA SER A 479 16.11 18.94 -22.02
C SER A 479 17.33 19.21 -22.89
N THR A 480 18.47 18.64 -22.50
CA THR A 480 19.68 18.68 -23.33
C THR A 480 20.60 17.50 -23.01
N TYR A 481 21.12 16.86 -24.03
CA TYR A 481 22.20 15.89 -23.94
C TYR A 481 23.58 16.57 -23.86
N SER A 482 23.64 17.87 -24.19
CA SER A 482 24.88 18.57 -24.54
C SER A 482 25.43 19.56 -23.48
N GLY A 483 24.72 19.78 -22.36
CA GLY A 483 24.90 20.97 -21.50
C GLY A 483 25.17 20.74 -20.00
N CYS A 484 26.09 19.84 -19.62
CA CYS A 484 26.30 19.42 -18.21
C CYS A 484 27.23 20.33 -17.36
N ASN A 485 26.91 21.62 -17.17
CA ASN A 485 27.74 22.55 -16.38
C ASN A 485 26.99 23.25 -15.23
N ALA A 486 27.74 23.81 -14.26
CA ALA A 486 27.23 24.67 -13.19
C ALA A 486 27.58 26.16 -13.43
N PRO A 487 26.67 27.13 -13.21
CA PRO A 487 25.24 26.94 -12.92
C PRO A 487 24.52 26.26 -14.10
N SER A 488 23.47 25.52 -13.77
CA SER A 488 22.78 24.65 -14.73
C SER A 488 22.14 25.44 -15.87
N ALA A 489 22.06 24.79 -17.04
CA ALA A 489 21.71 25.45 -18.29
C ALA A 489 20.25 25.95 -18.33
N ASP A 490 19.36 25.30 -17.59
CA ASP A 490 17.97 25.69 -17.33
C ASP A 490 17.86 27.00 -16.55
N LEU A 491 18.66 27.18 -15.48
CA LEU A 491 18.71 28.43 -14.71
C LEU A 491 19.22 29.60 -15.56
N LYS A 492 20.21 29.32 -16.41
CA LYS A 492 20.73 30.32 -17.36
C LYS A 492 19.69 30.65 -18.44
N LEU A 493 18.95 29.67 -18.93
CA LEU A 493 17.85 29.87 -19.89
C LEU A 493 16.70 30.67 -19.26
N ALA A 494 16.29 30.36 -18.03
CA ALA A 494 15.29 31.12 -17.29
C ALA A 494 15.69 32.60 -17.12
N SER A 495 16.96 32.83 -16.77
CA SER A 495 17.52 34.18 -16.66
C SER A 495 17.52 34.91 -18.01
N LEU A 496 17.94 34.24 -19.10
CA LEU A 496 17.90 34.81 -20.45
C LEU A 496 16.48 35.18 -20.87
N LEU A 497 15.50 34.31 -20.62
CA LEU A 497 14.10 34.54 -20.97
C LEU A 497 13.42 35.63 -20.13
N GLY A 498 14.03 36.05 -19.01
CA GLY A 498 13.47 37.04 -18.10
C GLY A 498 12.26 36.50 -17.33
N LEU A 499 12.28 35.21 -16.99
CA LEU A 499 11.22 34.56 -16.21
C LEU A 499 11.19 35.10 -14.77
N ASN A 500 10.08 34.87 -14.06
CA ASN A 500 9.96 35.23 -12.65
C ASN A 500 11.05 34.52 -11.83
N PRO A 501 11.73 35.19 -10.87
CA PRO A 501 12.70 34.54 -9.99
C PRO A 501 12.19 33.30 -9.23
N SER A 502 10.86 33.16 -9.05
CA SER A 502 10.24 31.99 -8.43
C SER A 502 9.89 30.87 -9.43
N VAL A 503 10.30 30.97 -10.69
CA VAL A 503 10.02 29.94 -11.71
C VAL A 503 10.72 28.64 -11.34
N SER A 504 9.96 27.55 -11.30
CA SER A 504 10.53 26.22 -11.05
C SER A 504 11.25 25.72 -12.30
N CYS A 505 12.56 25.48 -12.22
CA CYS A 505 13.35 25.00 -13.36
C CYS A 505 13.68 23.51 -13.17
N THR A 506 13.48 22.72 -14.22
CA THR A 506 13.82 21.29 -14.26
C THR A 506 14.68 21.04 -15.47
N ILE A 507 15.85 20.41 -15.29
CA ILE A 507 16.73 20.01 -16.40
C ILE A 507 16.72 18.50 -16.58
N LEU A 508 16.42 18.04 -17.80
CA LEU A 508 16.51 16.63 -18.20
C LEU A 508 17.77 16.42 -19.02
N SER A 509 18.82 15.89 -18.38
CA SER A 509 20.13 15.69 -19.00
C SER A 509 20.38 14.24 -19.40
N LEU A 510 21.12 14.02 -20.49
CA LEU A 510 21.61 12.69 -20.92
C LEU A 510 20.54 11.68 -21.39
N HIS A 511 19.31 12.12 -21.70
CA HIS A 511 18.23 11.24 -22.17
C HIS A 511 18.26 10.94 -23.69
N GLY A 512 19.17 11.55 -24.46
CA GLY A 512 19.25 11.33 -25.91
C GLY A 512 17.94 11.67 -26.61
N CYS A 513 17.55 10.90 -27.65
CA CYS A 513 16.33 11.23 -28.41
C CYS A 513 15.00 11.02 -27.69
N SER A 514 14.98 10.37 -26.53
CA SER A 514 13.77 10.32 -25.71
C SER A 514 13.65 11.53 -24.77
N GLY A 515 14.68 12.40 -24.67
CA GLY A 515 14.66 13.56 -23.77
C GLY A 515 13.48 14.51 -24.00
N GLY A 516 13.12 14.77 -25.26
CA GLY A 516 12.02 15.68 -25.62
C GLY A 516 10.63 15.10 -25.31
N GLY A 517 10.43 13.79 -25.54
CA GLY A 517 9.16 13.12 -25.23
C GLY A 517 8.93 13.04 -23.73
N ARG A 518 9.97 12.70 -22.96
CA ARG A 518 9.95 12.73 -21.49
C ARG A 518 9.67 14.12 -20.93
N ALA A 519 10.30 15.14 -21.51
CA ALA A 519 10.08 16.53 -21.10
C ALA A 519 8.62 16.97 -21.33
N LEU A 520 8.03 16.57 -22.46
CA LEU A 520 6.62 16.84 -22.76
C LEU A 520 5.65 16.05 -21.87
N GLN A 521 5.97 14.80 -21.54
CA GLN A 521 5.16 14.03 -20.59
C GLN A 521 5.13 14.71 -19.21
N LEU A 522 6.29 15.12 -18.69
CA LEU A 522 6.37 15.84 -17.43
C LEU A 522 5.61 17.17 -17.49
N ALA A 523 5.70 17.89 -18.61
CA ALA A 523 4.94 19.14 -18.80
C ALA A 523 3.42 18.91 -18.82
N LYS A 524 2.95 17.80 -19.42
CA LYS A 524 1.54 17.38 -19.42
C LYS A 524 1.05 17.15 -18.00
N GLU A 525 1.78 16.36 -17.23
CA GLU A 525 1.45 16.02 -15.83
C GLU A 525 1.41 17.29 -14.96
N LEU A 526 2.39 18.19 -15.12
CA LEU A 526 2.41 19.47 -14.39
C LEU A 526 1.24 20.38 -14.78
N ALA A 527 0.88 20.43 -16.07
CA ALA A 527 -0.22 21.24 -16.55
C ALA A 527 -1.60 20.72 -16.07
N GLU A 528 -1.82 19.41 -16.07
CA GLU A 528 -3.10 18.83 -15.63
C GLU A 528 -3.32 18.91 -14.13
N ASN A 529 -2.23 18.81 -13.37
CA ASN A 529 -2.27 18.90 -11.91
C ASN A 529 -2.26 20.35 -11.40
N ASN A 530 -2.08 21.34 -12.28
CA ASN A 530 -2.10 22.76 -11.89
C ASN A 530 -2.71 23.62 -13.01
N ARG A 531 -3.94 24.12 -12.79
CA ARG A 531 -4.69 24.94 -13.76
C ARG A 531 -3.95 26.21 -14.20
N GLU A 532 -3.11 26.78 -13.35
CA GLU A 532 -2.31 27.98 -13.67
C GLU A 532 -0.96 27.64 -14.29
N ALA A 533 -0.59 26.35 -14.39
CA ALA A 533 0.69 25.97 -14.95
C ALA A 533 0.76 26.27 -16.46
N ARG A 534 1.81 27.01 -16.82
CA ARG A 534 2.23 27.25 -18.20
C ARG A 534 3.68 26.84 -18.28
N VAL A 535 3.90 25.69 -18.91
CA VAL A 535 5.16 24.94 -18.84
C VAL A 535 5.83 24.94 -20.21
N PRO A 536 6.74 25.90 -20.49
CA PRO A 536 7.70 25.76 -21.58
C PRO A 536 8.61 24.55 -21.37
N VAL A 537 8.55 23.64 -22.33
CA VAL A 537 9.55 22.62 -22.59
C VAL A 537 10.49 23.15 -23.64
N ALA A 538 11.77 23.31 -23.34
CA ALA A 538 12.79 23.68 -24.31
C ALA A 538 13.77 22.51 -24.46
N CYS A 539 14.12 22.18 -25.71
CA CYS A 539 15.11 21.19 -26.08
C CYS A 539 16.19 21.85 -26.93
N ALA A 540 17.47 21.60 -26.66
CA ALA A 540 18.55 22.12 -27.49
C ALA A 540 19.76 21.20 -27.51
N GLU A 541 20.28 20.93 -28.71
CA GLU A 541 21.41 20.04 -28.92
C GLU A 541 22.47 20.61 -29.86
N LEU A 542 23.72 20.28 -29.53
CA LEU A 542 24.89 20.50 -30.38
C LEU A 542 25.60 19.17 -30.59
N THR A 543 25.58 18.69 -31.83
CA THR A 543 26.15 17.44 -32.37
C THR A 543 27.65 17.33 -32.20
N LEU A 544 28.35 18.41 -31.81
CA LEU A 544 29.79 18.42 -31.61
C LEU A 544 30.28 17.29 -30.69
N ILE A 545 29.45 16.89 -29.73
CA ILE A 545 29.74 15.87 -28.72
C ILE A 545 29.66 14.45 -29.30
N CYS A 546 28.94 14.27 -30.41
CA CYS A 546 28.80 13.01 -31.14
C CYS A 546 29.93 12.77 -32.16
N PHE A 547 30.80 13.76 -32.40
CA PHE A 547 31.92 13.64 -33.33
C PHE A 547 33.16 13.07 -32.64
N SER A 548 33.64 11.93 -33.13
CA SER A 548 34.90 11.29 -32.72
C SER A 548 35.76 11.00 -33.96
N ASN A 549 37.03 10.62 -33.80
CA ASN A 549 37.87 10.30 -34.96
C ASN A 549 37.17 9.23 -35.83
N PRO A 550 37.07 9.43 -37.15
CA PRO A 550 36.35 8.51 -38.02
C PRO A 550 36.98 7.11 -37.95
N ASP A 551 36.17 6.13 -37.56
CA ASP A 551 36.42 4.70 -37.70
C ASP A 551 35.17 4.03 -38.29
N GLU A 552 35.31 2.86 -38.92
CA GLU A 552 34.19 2.17 -39.60
C GLU A 552 33.00 1.87 -38.66
N SER A 553 33.24 1.76 -37.35
CA SER A 553 32.20 1.51 -36.35
C SER A 553 31.47 2.78 -35.89
N LYS A 554 32.03 3.97 -36.10
CA LYS A 554 31.50 5.24 -35.56
C LYS A 554 31.06 6.25 -36.62
N ILE A 555 31.03 5.87 -37.90
CA ILE A 555 30.72 6.80 -39.01
C ILE A 555 29.23 7.14 -39.14
N VAL A 556 28.33 6.29 -38.64
CA VAL A 556 26.86 6.45 -38.78
C VAL A 556 26.33 7.61 -37.93
N GLY A 557 26.78 7.75 -36.69
CA GLY A 557 26.34 8.83 -35.79
C GLY A 557 26.61 10.23 -36.36
N PRO A 558 27.87 10.55 -36.73
CA PRO A 558 28.24 11.81 -37.35
C PRO A 558 27.43 12.20 -38.59
N GLY A 559 27.05 11.23 -39.44
CA GLY A 559 26.28 11.49 -40.67
C GLY A 559 24.76 11.61 -40.46
N LEU A 560 24.26 11.32 -39.26
CA LEU A 560 22.84 11.28 -38.93
C LEU A 560 22.37 12.48 -38.09
N PHE A 561 23.20 12.96 -37.15
CA PHE A 561 22.80 13.97 -36.18
C PHE A 561 23.06 15.42 -36.65
N GLY A 562 22.19 16.34 -36.24
CA GLY A 562 22.26 17.77 -36.54
C GLY A 562 22.03 18.66 -35.31
N ASP A 563 22.50 19.90 -35.37
CA ASP A 563 22.37 20.90 -34.30
C ASP A 563 21.02 21.63 -34.41
N GLY A 564 20.32 21.82 -33.28
CA GLY A 564 19.02 22.51 -33.29
C GLY A 564 18.46 22.77 -31.89
N ALA A 565 17.48 23.68 -31.80
CA ALA A 565 16.67 23.90 -30.60
C ALA A 565 15.18 24.06 -30.91
N GLY A 566 14.35 23.54 -30.02
CA GLY A 566 12.90 23.55 -30.08
C GLY A 566 12.32 23.95 -28.73
N ALA A 567 11.16 24.57 -28.71
CA ALA A 567 10.44 24.87 -27.50
C ALA A 567 8.93 24.79 -27.68
N ILE A 568 8.23 24.22 -26.70
CA ILE A 568 6.79 24.02 -26.68
C ILE A 568 6.23 24.58 -25.37
N ILE A 569 5.11 25.30 -25.41
CA ILE A 569 4.40 25.74 -24.20
C ILE A 569 3.19 24.81 -23.97
N VAL A 570 3.12 24.19 -22.79
CA VAL A 570 2.03 23.29 -22.37
C VAL A 570 1.19 23.92 -21.27
N GLY A 571 -0.14 23.74 -21.29
CA GLY A 571 -1.06 24.18 -20.23
C GLY A 571 -2.41 23.43 -20.27
N ALA A 572 -3.18 23.46 -19.18
CA ALA A 572 -4.51 22.82 -19.07
C ALA A 572 -5.55 23.76 -18.44
N GLY A 573 -6.83 23.35 -18.46
CA GLY A 573 -7.97 24.11 -17.91
C GLY A 573 -8.68 25.00 -18.94
N PRO A 574 -9.72 25.80 -18.56
CA PRO A 574 -10.38 26.71 -19.48
C PRO A 574 -9.39 27.78 -19.94
N LEU A 575 -8.91 27.59 -21.15
CA LEU A 575 -8.01 28.49 -21.83
C LEU A 575 -8.72 29.84 -21.98
N VAL A 576 -8.09 30.91 -21.50
CA VAL A 576 -8.61 32.28 -21.69
C VAL A 576 -8.73 32.52 -23.20
N ASN A 577 -9.73 33.26 -23.70
CA ASN A 577 -10.06 33.45 -25.13
C ASN A 577 -8.88 33.72 -26.12
N ALA A 578 -7.68 34.04 -25.63
CA ALA A 578 -6.44 34.23 -26.39
C ALA A 578 -5.52 32.99 -26.49
N GLU A 579 -5.65 31.99 -25.60
CA GLU A 579 -4.86 30.75 -25.60
C GLU A 579 -5.60 29.70 -26.44
N ARG A 580 -5.06 29.34 -27.61
CA ARG A 580 -5.67 28.34 -28.51
C ARG A 580 -4.80 27.08 -28.54
N PRO A 581 -5.36 25.89 -28.28
CA PRO A 581 -4.58 24.66 -28.31
C PRO A 581 -4.23 24.30 -29.77
N LEU A 582 -2.97 24.00 -30.03
CA LEU A 582 -2.49 23.46 -31.32
C LEU A 582 -2.73 21.95 -31.36
N PHE A 583 -2.43 21.26 -30.26
CA PHE A 583 -2.63 19.83 -30.07
C PHE A 583 -3.07 19.55 -28.63
N GLU A 584 -4.13 18.79 -28.44
CA GLU A 584 -4.49 18.22 -27.14
C GLU A 584 -3.67 16.97 -26.88
N MET A 585 -3.15 16.84 -25.66
CA MET A 585 -2.32 15.72 -25.21
C MET A 585 -3.21 14.70 -24.52
N ILE A 586 -3.51 13.58 -25.19
CA ILE A 586 -4.52 12.62 -24.71
C ILE A 586 -3.88 11.54 -23.83
N VAL A 587 -2.80 10.92 -24.30
CA VAL A 587 -2.07 9.88 -23.55
C VAL A 587 -0.57 10.06 -23.75
N ALA A 588 0.21 9.80 -22.70
CA ALA A 588 1.67 9.71 -22.77
C ALA A 588 2.13 8.46 -22.01
N SER A 589 2.89 7.59 -22.65
CA SER A 589 3.38 6.33 -22.06
C SER A 589 4.83 6.07 -22.45
N GLN A 590 5.58 5.44 -21.55
CA GLN A 590 6.95 5.01 -21.78
C GLN A 590 7.05 3.50 -21.58
N THR A 591 7.75 2.81 -22.47
CA THR A 591 7.97 1.36 -22.37
C THR A 591 9.43 1.04 -22.68
N THR A 592 10.09 0.33 -21.77
CA THR A 592 11.45 -0.18 -21.95
C THR A 592 11.37 -1.67 -22.27
N ILE A 593 12.02 -2.10 -23.35
CA ILE A 593 12.00 -3.52 -23.75
C ILE A 593 12.94 -4.32 -22.82
N PRO A 594 12.44 -5.33 -22.06
CA PRO A 594 13.27 -6.12 -21.14
C PRO A 594 14.31 -6.98 -21.88
N GLY A 595 15.51 -7.15 -21.30
CA GLY A 595 16.53 -8.10 -21.79
C GLY A 595 17.66 -7.53 -22.66
N TYR A 596 17.75 -6.21 -22.85
CA TYR A 596 18.81 -5.60 -23.67
C TYR A 596 20.21 -5.60 -23.01
N GLU A 597 20.30 -5.84 -21.70
CA GLU A 597 21.55 -5.80 -20.92
C GLU A 597 22.56 -6.89 -21.32
N GLN A 598 22.12 -7.97 -21.98
CA GLN A 598 23.01 -9.01 -22.52
C GLN A 598 23.67 -8.64 -23.86
N ALA A 599 23.35 -7.49 -24.46
CA ALA A 599 24.02 -6.94 -25.64
C ALA A 599 25.16 -5.95 -25.29
N LEU A 600 25.57 -5.86 -24.03
CA LEU A 600 26.65 -4.99 -23.58
C LEU A 600 28.02 -5.64 -23.78
N GLY A 601 28.45 -5.65 -25.04
CA GLY A 601 29.81 -6.00 -25.46
C GLY A 601 30.29 -5.27 -26.72
N MET A 602 29.56 -4.28 -27.24
CA MET A 602 29.95 -3.57 -28.45
C MET A 602 29.76 -2.05 -28.32
N GLN A 603 30.86 -1.32 -28.57
CA GLN A 603 30.81 0.06 -29.07
C GLN A 603 30.08 0.04 -30.41
N THR A 604 28.77 0.26 -30.43
CA THR A 604 27.98 0.80 -31.55
C THR A 604 26.51 0.87 -31.15
N THR A 605 25.97 2.08 -31.11
CA THR A 605 24.59 2.43 -30.79
C THR A 605 23.66 2.11 -31.96
N VAL A 606 22.53 1.44 -31.70
CA VAL A 606 21.32 1.53 -32.54
C VAL A 606 20.35 2.43 -31.78
N HIS A 607 19.99 3.54 -32.43
CA HIS A 607 19.29 4.70 -31.90
C HIS A 607 18.26 5.10 -32.99
N PRO A 608 17.00 5.48 -32.69
CA PRO A 608 16.05 5.81 -33.75
C PRO A 608 16.46 7.12 -34.45
N GLY A 609 16.50 7.20 -35.75
CA GLY A 609 16.52 6.07 -36.63
C GLY A 609 16.47 6.61 -38.01
N GLY A 610 17.66 6.80 -38.60
CA GLY A 610 17.76 7.26 -39.97
C GLY A 610 16.80 6.49 -40.88
N ARG A 611 16.49 7.04 -42.06
CA ARG A 611 15.55 6.55 -43.07
C ARG A 611 15.04 5.09 -42.93
N ALA A 612 15.93 4.10 -42.77
CA ALA A 612 15.61 2.70 -42.47
C ALA A 612 14.60 2.45 -41.33
N ILE A 613 14.65 3.19 -40.21
CA ILE A 613 13.68 3.01 -39.11
C ILE A 613 12.31 3.58 -39.48
N LEU A 614 12.26 4.73 -40.17
CA LEU A 614 11.00 5.25 -40.71
C LEU A 614 10.41 4.30 -41.76
N ASP A 615 11.25 3.71 -42.62
CA ASP A 615 10.84 2.72 -43.62
C ASP A 615 10.29 1.44 -42.95
N ASN A 616 10.93 0.96 -41.88
CA ASN A 616 10.46 -0.20 -41.13
C ASN A 616 9.15 0.07 -40.39
N ILE A 617 9.00 1.23 -39.74
CA ILE A 617 7.74 1.61 -39.08
C ILE A 617 6.61 1.72 -40.11
N GLU A 618 6.87 2.32 -41.28
CA GLU A 618 5.91 2.41 -42.38
C GLU A 618 5.47 1.02 -42.85
N GLY A 619 6.42 0.09 -43.03
CA GLY A 619 6.16 -1.27 -43.49
C GLY A 619 5.42 -2.12 -42.47
N GLU A 620 5.92 -2.19 -41.23
CA GLU A 620 5.38 -3.04 -40.16
C GLU A 620 3.99 -2.58 -39.70
N LEU A 621 3.76 -1.26 -39.62
CA LEU A 621 2.46 -0.70 -39.25
C LEU A 621 1.55 -0.41 -40.47
N GLN A 622 2.02 -0.74 -41.68
CA GLN A 622 1.30 -0.54 -42.95
C GLN A 622 0.79 0.91 -43.12
N LEU A 623 1.59 1.89 -42.73
CA LEU A 623 1.21 3.30 -42.77
C LEU A 623 1.26 3.83 -44.21
N GLN A 624 0.33 4.72 -44.55
CA GLN A 624 0.43 5.46 -45.80
C GLN A 624 1.68 6.37 -45.77
N PRO A 625 2.47 6.49 -46.86
CA PRO A 625 3.71 7.28 -46.88
C PRO A 625 3.52 8.74 -46.42
N ALA A 626 2.32 9.29 -46.64
CA ALA A 626 1.95 10.63 -46.19
C ALA A 626 1.99 10.80 -44.65
N LYS A 627 1.76 9.74 -43.86
CA LYS A 627 1.72 9.79 -42.39
C LYS A 627 3.09 10.03 -41.74
N LEU A 628 4.18 9.69 -42.42
CA LEU A 628 5.56 9.96 -41.97
C LEU A 628 6.22 11.12 -42.72
N ALA A 629 5.48 11.85 -43.57
CA ALA A 629 6.05 12.85 -44.46
C ALA A 629 6.68 14.05 -43.71
N ALA A 630 6.14 14.43 -42.56
CA ALA A 630 6.74 15.46 -41.70
C ALA A 630 8.05 14.97 -41.07
N SER A 631 8.07 13.75 -40.51
CA SER A 631 9.27 13.14 -39.94
C SER A 631 10.37 12.95 -40.98
N ARG A 632 10.02 12.54 -42.21
CA ARG A 632 10.97 12.41 -43.33
C ARG A 632 11.54 13.75 -43.78
N HIS A 633 10.71 14.79 -43.84
CA HIS A 633 11.12 16.14 -44.21
C HIS A 633 12.04 16.76 -43.15
N VAL A 634 11.70 16.63 -41.86
CA VAL A 634 12.56 17.10 -40.77
C VAL A 634 13.91 16.38 -40.79
N LEU A 635 13.90 15.06 -40.97
CA LEU A 635 15.12 14.27 -41.05
C LEU A 635 15.99 14.65 -42.28
N SER A 636 15.39 14.96 -43.43
CA SER A 636 16.16 15.33 -44.64
C SER A 636 16.73 16.74 -44.58
N GLU A 637 15.98 17.70 -44.02
CA GLU A 637 16.36 19.11 -44.00
C GLU A 637 17.27 19.47 -42.82
N TYR A 638 17.09 18.81 -41.67
CA TYR A 638 17.74 19.19 -40.42
C TYR A 638 18.55 18.06 -39.77
N GLY A 639 18.45 16.82 -40.27
CA GLY A 639 19.01 15.65 -39.61
C GLY A 639 18.24 15.27 -38.33
N ASN A 640 18.74 14.28 -37.61
CA ASN A 640 18.21 13.95 -36.28
C ASN A 640 18.81 14.90 -35.23
N MET A 641 18.00 15.71 -34.57
CA MET A 641 18.46 16.75 -33.63
C MET A 641 18.31 16.37 -32.17
N SER A 642 18.30 15.09 -31.80
CA SER A 642 18.12 14.75 -30.40
C SER A 642 16.64 14.50 -30.06
N GLY A 643 16.33 14.70 -28.77
CA GLY A 643 14.98 14.98 -28.29
C GLY A 643 14.32 16.18 -28.98
N THR A 644 15.11 17.12 -29.49
CA THR A 644 14.65 18.33 -30.22
C THR A 644 13.91 18.03 -31.53
N THR A 645 14.10 16.83 -32.09
CA THR A 645 13.48 16.45 -33.37
C THR A 645 11.95 16.52 -33.29
N ILE A 646 11.39 16.22 -32.11
CA ILE A 646 9.96 16.22 -31.84
C ILE A 646 9.34 17.61 -32.10
N GLU A 647 9.96 18.67 -31.60
CA GLU A 647 9.47 20.04 -31.74
C GLU A 647 9.46 20.49 -33.21
N PHE A 648 10.43 20.04 -33.99
CA PHE A 648 10.50 20.33 -35.42
C PHE A 648 9.44 19.56 -36.21
N VAL A 649 9.17 18.30 -35.86
CA VAL A 649 8.11 17.50 -36.49
C VAL A 649 6.74 18.09 -36.18
N LEU A 650 6.48 18.49 -34.93
CA LEU A 650 5.23 19.14 -34.55
C LEU A 650 5.06 20.51 -35.22
N ASP A 651 6.13 21.30 -35.36
CA ASP A 651 6.07 22.58 -36.10
C ASP A 651 5.85 22.38 -37.61
N ASP A 652 6.43 21.34 -38.23
CA ASP A 652 6.20 21.02 -39.66
C ASP A 652 4.76 20.54 -39.90
N LEU A 653 4.22 19.68 -39.02
CA LEU A 653 2.81 19.25 -39.04
C LEU A 653 1.86 20.45 -38.93
N ARG A 654 2.13 21.37 -38.00
CA ARG A 654 1.38 22.63 -37.87
C ARG A 654 1.42 23.46 -39.16
N ARG A 655 2.61 23.68 -39.75
CA ARG A 655 2.78 24.50 -40.97
C ARG A 655 2.11 23.87 -42.20
N ARG A 656 2.12 22.55 -42.33
CA ARG A 656 1.44 21.84 -43.43
C ARG A 656 -0.07 22.04 -43.35
N ARG A 657 -0.65 21.88 -42.15
CA ARG A 657 -2.07 22.16 -41.91
C ARG A 657 -2.44 23.59 -42.25
N GLU A 658 -1.61 24.57 -41.87
CA GLU A 658 -1.83 25.99 -42.22
C GLU A 658 -1.83 26.24 -43.73
N LYS A 659 -1.10 25.44 -44.52
CA LYS A 659 -1.05 25.55 -45.98
C LYS A 659 -2.14 24.77 -46.71
N GLU A 660 -2.59 23.65 -46.16
CA GLU A 660 -3.52 22.73 -46.83
C GLU A 660 -5.00 23.17 -46.74
N GLY A 661 -5.37 23.97 -45.73
CA GLY A 661 -6.73 24.50 -45.57
C GLY A 661 -7.74 23.44 -45.12
N ASP A 662 -8.65 23.82 -44.22
CA ASP A 662 -9.44 22.90 -43.37
C ASP A 662 -10.66 22.24 -44.06
N GLU A 663 -10.78 22.32 -45.39
CA GLU A 663 -12.10 22.06 -45.97
C GLU A 663 -12.56 20.59 -45.89
N HIS A 664 -11.70 19.57 -45.87
CA HIS A 664 -12.15 18.16 -45.98
C HIS A 664 -11.44 17.11 -45.07
N GLN A 665 -10.91 17.45 -43.89
CA GLN A 665 -10.32 16.42 -43.00
C GLN A 665 -10.93 16.44 -41.59
N GLN A 666 -11.52 15.31 -41.18
CA GLN A 666 -11.83 15.05 -39.77
C GLN A 666 -10.52 15.12 -38.94
N PRO A 667 -10.56 15.53 -37.66
CA PRO A 667 -9.38 15.49 -36.80
C PRO A 667 -8.90 14.04 -36.66
N GLU A 668 -7.83 13.70 -37.38
CA GLU A 668 -7.18 12.41 -37.27
C GLU A 668 -6.26 12.39 -36.05
N TRP A 669 -6.31 11.28 -35.30
CA TRP A 669 -5.41 11.00 -34.19
C TRP A 669 -3.97 10.91 -34.68
N GLY A 670 -3.06 11.61 -34.00
CA GLY A 670 -1.61 11.51 -34.22
C GLY A 670 -0.95 10.71 -33.11
N VAL A 671 -0.06 9.78 -33.45
CA VAL A 671 0.82 9.10 -32.49
C VAL A 671 2.24 9.58 -32.71
N MET A 672 2.83 10.17 -31.69
CA MET A 672 4.22 10.58 -31.64
C MET A 672 5.03 9.48 -30.98
N LEU A 673 6.02 8.94 -31.69
CA LEU A 673 6.95 7.94 -31.18
C LEU A 673 8.35 8.52 -31.12
N ALA A 674 8.97 8.50 -29.96
CA ALA A 674 10.38 8.80 -29.76
C ALA A 674 11.07 7.57 -29.20
N PHE A 675 12.32 7.32 -29.59
CA PHE A 675 13.07 6.22 -29.01
C PHE A 675 14.43 6.70 -28.48
N GLY A 676 14.83 6.14 -27.34
CA GLY A 676 16.01 6.57 -26.61
C GLY A 676 17.03 5.45 -26.42
N PRO A 677 18.14 5.75 -25.73
CA PRO A 677 19.08 4.74 -25.25
C PRO A 677 18.36 3.58 -24.52
N GLY A 678 18.82 2.35 -24.70
CA GLY A 678 18.18 1.15 -24.13
C GLY A 678 16.93 0.65 -24.87
N ILE A 679 16.68 1.12 -26.11
CA ILE A 679 15.47 0.84 -26.89
C ILE A 679 14.20 1.21 -26.09
N THR A 680 14.26 2.34 -25.40
CA THR A 680 13.11 2.92 -24.71
C THR A 680 12.20 3.54 -25.75
N ILE A 681 10.91 3.19 -25.77
CA ILE A 681 9.89 3.77 -26.66
C ILE A 681 9.01 4.70 -25.84
N GLU A 682 8.93 5.95 -26.27
CA GLU A 682 7.99 6.94 -25.74
C GLU A 682 6.91 7.18 -26.77
N ALA A 683 5.65 6.98 -26.37
CA ALA A 683 4.49 7.18 -27.20
C ALA A 683 3.60 8.28 -26.61
N MET A 684 3.21 9.24 -27.44
CA MET A 684 2.25 10.27 -27.06
C MET A 684 1.16 10.39 -28.12
N VAL A 685 -0.09 10.32 -27.67
CA VAL A 685 -1.26 10.47 -28.53
C VAL A 685 -1.70 11.93 -28.50
N LEU A 686 -1.69 12.56 -29.66
CA LEU A 686 -2.04 13.96 -29.87
C LEU A 686 -3.31 14.06 -30.71
N LEU A 687 -4.30 14.81 -30.22
CA LEU A 687 -5.49 15.15 -31.00
C LEU A 687 -5.39 16.60 -31.49
N PRO A 688 -5.44 16.86 -32.81
CA PRO A 688 -5.34 18.22 -33.30
C PRO A 688 -6.63 19.02 -33.07
N SER A 689 -6.53 20.28 -32.61
CA SER A 689 -7.70 21.13 -32.38
C SER A 689 -8.29 21.67 -33.70
N ALA A 690 -9.63 21.83 -33.76
CA ALA A 690 -10.34 22.36 -34.93
C ALA A 690 -10.15 23.89 -35.07
N MET A 691 -9.95 24.38 -36.30
CA MET A 691 -9.96 25.82 -36.58
C MET A 691 -11.41 26.35 -36.54
N PRO A 692 -11.65 27.65 -36.25
CA PRO A 692 -12.95 28.12 -35.76
C PRO A 692 -14.10 27.87 -36.74
N GLY A 693 -15.11 27.09 -36.33
CA GLY A 693 -16.37 26.98 -37.07
C GLY A 693 -17.30 25.82 -36.72
N THR A 694 -16.83 24.70 -36.18
CA THR A 694 -17.69 23.52 -35.95
C THR A 694 -17.47 22.90 -34.57
N ALA A 695 -18.37 23.17 -33.64
CA ALA A 695 -18.42 22.48 -32.36
C ALA A 695 -19.14 21.13 -32.53
N THR A 696 -18.41 20.04 -32.37
CA THR A 696 -18.98 18.71 -32.08
C THR A 696 -18.32 18.18 -30.82
N ALA A 697 -19.10 18.08 -29.75
CA ALA A 697 -18.72 17.40 -28.53
C ALA A 697 -18.48 15.91 -28.85
N ALA A 698 -17.22 15.51 -28.89
CA ALA A 698 -16.85 14.11 -28.88
C ALA A 698 -16.63 13.70 -27.42
N VAL A 699 -17.49 12.82 -26.91
CA VAL A 699 -17.28 12.09 -25.67
C VAL A 699 -16.07 11.18 -25.90
N VAL A 700 -14.94 11.53 -25.30
CA VAL A 700 -13.74 10.68 -25.27
C VAL A 700 -13.64 10.09 -23.88
N ASP A 701 -13.81 8.77 -23.83
CA ASP A 701 -13.62 7.90 -22.68
C ASP A 701 -12.16 7.98 -22.23
N SER A 702 -11.93 8.69 -21.13
CA SER A 702 -10.62 8.88 -20.50
C SER A 702 -10.28 7.65 -19.68
N ARG A 703 -9.48 6.71 -20.20
CA ARG A 703 -8.84 5.69 -19.35
C ARG A 703 -7.58 6.28 -18.71
N PRO A 704 -7.53 6.46 -17.38
CA PRO A 704 -6.31 6.84 -16.67
C PRO A 704 -5.27 5.73 -16.78
N CYS A 705 -3.99 6.05 -16.59
CA CYS A 705 -2.97 5.05 -16.32
C CYS A 705 -3.33 4.35 -14.99
N THR A 706 -4.04 3.22 -15.05
CA THR A 706 -4.69 2.60 -13.89
C THR A 706 -3.64 1.97 -12.97
N LYS A 707 -3.44 2.53 -11.78
CA LYS A 707 -2.78 1.83 -10.65
C LYS A 707 -3.61 0.63 -10.15
N HIS A 708 -4.90 0.67 -10.43
CA HIS A 708 -5.89 -0.31 -10.01
C HIS A 708 -6.02 -1.43 -11.04
N ALA A 709 -6.46 -2.60 -10.57
CA ALA A 709 -6.77 -3.70 -11.47
C ALA A 709 -8.03 -3.38 -12.31
N GLU A 710 -8.07 -3.87 -13.55
CA GLU A 710 -9.24 -3.69 -14.43
C GLU A 710 -10.30 -4.79 -14.21
N GLY A 711 -9.87 -5.99 -13.83
CA GLY A 711 -10.70 -7.16 -13.53
C GLY A 711 -10.83 -7.46 -12.03
N PRO A 712 -11.79 -8.34 -11.66
CA PRO A 712 -11.99 -8.72 -10.27
C PRO A 712 -10.79 -9.50 -9.71
N ALA A 713 -10.57 -9.41 -8.40
CA ALA A 713 -9.66 -10.34 -7.73
C ALA A 713 -10.15 -11.78 -7.90
N ALA A 714 -9.22 -12.71 -8.03
CA ALA A 714 -9.49 -14.13 -8.11
C ALA A 714 -8.54 -14.93 -7.22
N VAL A 715 -9.05 -16.08 -6.73
CA VAL A 715 -8.23 -17.12 -6.12
C VAL A 715 -7.42 -17.80 -7.22
N LEU A 716 -6.09 -17.73 -7.14
CA LEU A 716 -5.15 -18.25 -8.13
C LEU A 716 -4.58 -19.62 -7.77
N ALA A 717 -4.49 -19.94 -6.48
CA ALA A 717 -3.98 -21.22 -5.99
C ALA A 717 -4.43 -21.50 -4.56
N ILE A 718 -4.52 -22.78 -4.18
CA ILE A 718 -4.92 -23.24 -2.85
C ILE A 718 -4.00 -24.38 -2.39
N GLY A 719 -3.50 -24.27 -1.16
CA GLY A 719 -2.73 -25.32 -0.51
C GLY A 719 -3.30 -25.65 0.86
N THR A 720 -3.40 -26.94 1.18
CA THR A 720 -3.92 -27.43 2.47
C THR A 720 -2.91 -28.35 3.15
N ALA A 721 -2.83 -28.30 4.48
CA ALA A 721 -1.93 -29.15 5.28
C ALA A 721 -2.56 -29.49 6.64
N ASN A 722 -2.26 -30.68 7.15
CA ASN A 722 -2.72 -31.16 8.45
C ASN A 722 -1.56 -31.77 9.25
N PRO A 723 -1.64 -31.79 10.60
CA PRO A 723 -0.77 -32.61 11.43
C PRO A 723 -0.88 -34.11 11.10
N THR A 724 0.03 -34.92 11.64
CA THR A 724 0.09 -36.35 11.32
C THR A 724 -0.83 -37.25 12.14
N ASN A 725 -1.21 -36.82 13.35
CA ASN A 725 -2.03 -37.64 14.25
C ASN A 725 -3.53 -37.48 13.92
N ILE A 726 -4.24 -38.61 13.86
CA ILE A 726 -5.64 -38.72 13.40
C ILE A 726 -6.49 -39.33 14.51
N VAL A 727 -7.61 -38.69 14.81
CA VAL A 727 -8.61 -39.15 15.78
C VAL A 727 -9.91 -39.45 15.06
N TYR A 728 -10.51 -40.60 15.35
CA TYR A 728 -11.80 -41.04 14.79
C TYR A 728 -12.92 -40.85 15.81
N GLN A 729 -14.10 -40.47 15.35
CA GLN A 729 -15.29 -40.30 16.17
C GLN A 729 -16.55 -40.70 15.39
N ASP A 730 -17.55 -41.26 16.08
CA ASP A 730 -18.84 -41.60 15.49
C ASP A 730 -19.95 -40.69 16.05
N GLY A 731 -20.94 -40.37 15.23
CA GLY A 731 -22.21 -39.75 15.66
C GLY A 731 -22.27 -38.22 15.73
N SER A 732 -21.15 -37.51 15.62
CA SER A 732 -21.11 -36.03 15.59
C SER A 732 -21.28 -35.43 14.18
N GLY A 733 -21.21 -36.26 13.14
CA GLY A 733 -21.03 -35.81 11.76
C GLY A 733 -19.57 -35.52 11.38
N ILE A 734 -18.62 -35.85 12.27
CA ILE A 734 -17.18 -35.84 12.06
C ILE A 734 -16.72 -37.28 12.20
N GLU A 735 -16.25 -37.90 11.11
CA GLU A 735 -15.74 -39.28 11.10
C GLU A 735 -14.28 -39.34 11.56
N LYS A 736 -13.48 -38.36 11.12
CA LYS A 736 -12.08 -38.22 11.55
C LYS A 736 -11.66 -36.75 11.59
N ARG A 737 -10.58 -36.49 12.31
CA ARG A 737 -9.95 -35.16 12.40
C ARG A 737 -8.46 -35.30 12.72
N TYR A 738 -7.72 -34.24 12.44
CA TYR A 738 -6.29 -34.18 12.66
C TYR A 738 -6.01 -33.32 13.89
N ILE A 739 -5.11 -33.77 14.77
CA ILE A 739 -4.79 -33.06 16.02
C ILE A 739 -3.29 -33.19 16.26
N HIS A 740 -2.59 -32.07 16.53
CA HIS A 740 -1.17 -32.06 16.84
C HIS A 740 -0.89 -32.62 18.25
N LEU A 741 -1.80 -32.39 19.18
CA LEU A 741 -1.75 -32.97 20.53
C LEU A 741 -1.79 -34.51 20.46
N ASP A 742 -0.87 -35.17 21.18
CA ASP A 742 -0.81 -36.62 21.32
C ASP A 742 -0.43 -37.05 22.76
N GLU A 743 -0.44 -38.35 23.03
CA GLU A 743 -0.08 -38.90 24.35
C GLU A 743 1.38 -38.65 24.74
N LYS A 744 2.26 -38.41 23.78
CA LYS A 744 3.67 -38.11 24.07
C LYS A 744 3.78 -36.68 24.59
N LEU A 745 3.17 -35.71 23.91
CA LEU A 745 3.18 -34.31 24.28
C LEU A 745 2.51 -34.09 25.65
N ILE A 746 1.41 -34.78 25.94
CA ILE A 746 0.78 -34.75 27.28
C ILE A 746 1.69 -35.33 28.37
N ARG A 747 2.47 -36.39 28.09
CA ARG A 747 3.42 -36.94 29.07
C ARG A 747 4.61 -36.02 29.31
N GLU A 748 5.05 -35.29 28.28
CA GLU A 748 6.12 -34.30 28.38
C GLU A 748 5.65 -33.02 29.08
N HIS A 749 4.36 -32.68 28.95
CA HIS A 749 3.72 -31.47 29.47
C HIS A 749 2.42 -31.78 30.22
N PRO A 750 2.48 -32.45 31.39
CA PRO A 750 1.30 -32.82 32.16
C PRO A 750 0.47 -31.61 32.63
N GLU A 751 1.07 -30.42 32.70
CA GLU A 751 0.39 -29.14 32.99
C GLU A 751 -0.76 -28.83 32.03
N ILE A 752 -0.74 -29.33 30.79
CA ILE A 752 -1.79 -29.08 29.79
C ILE A 752 -3.15 -29.66 30.22
N ILE A 753 -3.15 -30.73 31.03
CA ILE A 753 -4.37 -31.39 31.52
C ILE A 753 -4.59 -31.19 33.02
N ASP A 754 -3.67 -30.52 33.72
CA ASP A 754 -3.87 -30.16 35.11
C ASP A 754 -4.49 -28.77 35.22
N LYS A 755 -5.79 -28.71 35.51
CA LYS A 755 -6.54 -27.45 35.65
C LYS A 755 -6.03 -26.53 36.78
N HIS A 756 -5.19 -27.04 37.67
CA HIS A 756 -4.62 -26.29 38.79
C HIS A 756 -3.24 -25.71 38.49
N MET A 757 -2.65 -26.03 37.34
CA MET A 757 -1.34 -25.50 36.92
C MET A 757 -1.49 -24.64 35.67
N PRO A 758 -0.96 -23.39 35.68
CA PRO A 758 -0.85 -22.60 34.47
C PRO A 758 -0.10 -23.36 33.37
N SER A 759 -0.64 -23.32 32.15
CA SER A 759 -0.08 -24.02 30.99
C SER A 759 -0.01 -23.14 29.74
N LEU A 760 -0.42 -21.87 29.84
CA LEU A 760 -0.43 -20.95 28.70
C LEU A 760 0.97 -20.82 28.08
N GLU A 761 2.00 -20.57 28.87
CA GLU A 761 3.37 -20.36 28.40
C GLU A 761 3.87 -21.58 27.61
N THR A 762 3.73 -22.79 28.17
CA THR A 762 4.07 -24.04 27.49
C THR A 762 3.35 -24.16 26.15
N ARG A 763 2.04 -23.88 26.11
CA ARG A 763 1.26 -23.93 24.86
C ARG A 763 1.76 -22.90 23.85
N VAL A 764 2.00 -21.66 24.30
CA VAL A 764 2.48 -20.55 23.45
C VAL A 764 3.86 -20.89 22.86
N ASP A 765 4.75 -21.49 23.63
CA ASP A 765 6.08 -21.91 23.16
C ASP A 765 5.98 -22.97 22.03
N ILE A 766 5.09 -23.95 22.20
CA ILE A 766 4.84 -24.99 21.19
C ILE A 766 4.22 -24.37 19.92
N VAL A 767 3.13 -23.61 20.05
CA VAL A 767 2.43 -23.07 18.88
C VAL A 767 3.27 -22.02 18.13
N THR A 768 4.10 -21.24 18.81
CA THR A 768 5.03 -20.27 18.18
C THR A 768 5.99 -20.97 17.20
N THR A 769 6.30 -22.24 17.45
CA THR A 769 7.17 -23.05 16.59
C THR A 769 6.38 -23.82 15.52
N GLU A 770 5.26 -24.42 15.88
CA GLU A 770 4.56 -25.38 15.03
C GLU A 770 3.56 -24.73 14.06
N ILE A 771 2.92 -23.62 14.44
CA ILE A 771 1.98 -22.88 13.56
C ILE A 771 2.67 -22.40 12.27
N PRO A 772 3.83 -21.72 12.30
CA PRO A 772 4.51 -21.30 11.07
C PRO A 772 4.93 -22.47 10.17
N LYS A 773 5.34 -23.61 10.72
CA LYS A 773 5.71 -24.81 9.95
C LYS A 773 4.51 -25.45 9.25
N LEU A 774 3.37 -25.51 9.94
CA LEU A 774 2.13 -26.03 9.37
C LEU A 774 1.63 -25.10 8.25
N ALA A 775 1.67 -23.79 8.48
CA ALA A 775 1.37 -22.78 7.48
C ALA A 775 2.32 -22.83 6.27
N GLU A 776 3.62 -23.02 6.51
CA GLU A 776 4.64 -23.20 5.45
C GLU A 776 4.28 -24.40 4.56
N SER A 777 3.86 -25.52 5.15
CA SER A 777 3.49 -26.72 4.41
C SER A 777 2.30 -26.48 3.46
N ALA A 778 1.31 -25.71 3.90
CA ALA A 778 0.19 -25.29 3.06
C ALA A 778 0.63 -24.25 2.01
N ALA A 779 1.38 -23.22 2.41
CA ALA A 779 1.83 -22.14 1.52
C ALA A 779 2.75 -22.65 0.41
N ARG A 780 3.63 -23.61 0.69
CA ARG A 780 4.49 -24.23 -0.34
C ARG A 780 3.68 -24.96 -1.41
N LYS A 781 2.55 -25.58 -1.05
CA LYS A 781 1.63 -26.20 -2.03
C LYS A 781 0.93 -25.14 -2.87
N ALA A 782 0.41 -24.08 -2.25
CA ALA A 782 -0.22 -22.97 -2.98
C ALA A 782 0.77 -22.28 -3.92
N ILE A 783 2.00 -22.01 -3.48
CA ILE A 783 3.06 -21.39 -4.32
C ILE A 783 3.46 -22.33 -5.47
N ALA A 784 3.56 -23.63 -5.21
CA ALA A 784 3.89 -24.61 -6.24
C ALA A 784 2.79 -24.69 -7.31
N GLU A 785 1.52 -24.64 -6.90
CA GLU A 785 0.38 -24.60 -7.82
C GLU A 785 0.30 -23.29 -8.59
N TRP A 786 0.55 -22.15 -7.94
CA TRP A 786 0.60 -20.84 -8.59
C TRP A 786 1.73 -20.74 -9.63
N GLY A 787 2.79 -21.54 -9.49
CA GLY A 787 3.82 -21.71 -10.52
C GLY A 787 4.83 -20.56 -10.62
N ARG A 788 4.80 -19.59 -9.70
CA ARG A 788 5.68 -18.42 -9.69
C ARG A 788 6.61 -18.36 -8.47
N PRO A 789 7.73 -17.60 -8.54
CA PRO A 789 8.65 -17.43 -7.41
C PRO A 789 7.97 -16.83 -6.18
N ALA A 790 8.28 -17.33 -4.98
CA ALA A 790 7.76 -16.79 -3.72
C ALA A 790 8.12 -15.31 -3.49
N ILE A 791 9.22 -14.83 -4.09
CA ILE A 791 9.64 -13.42 -4.01
C ILE A 791 8.65 -12.46 -4.70
N ASP A 792 7.81 -12.95 -5.61
CA ASP A 792 6.78 -12.18 -6.32
C ASP A 792 5.54 -11.94 -5.44
N ILE A 793 5.46 -12.58 -4.26
CA ILE A 793 4.39 -12.30 -3.28
C ILE A 793 4.62 -10.92 -2.67
N THR A 794 3.65 -10.05 -2.92
CA THR A 794 3.67 -8.64 -2.47
C THR A 794 3.10 -8.44 -1.06
N HIS A 795 2.12 -9.27 -0.67
CA HIS A 795 1.41 -9.16 0.59
C HIS A 795 1.28 -10.53 1.25
N LEU A 796 1.38 -10.58 2.58
CA LEU A 796 1.11 -11.75 3.40
C LEU A 796 0.02 -11.40 4.43
N ILE A 797 -1.12 -12.08 4.35
CA ILE A 797 -2.16 -12.05 5.38
C ILE A 797 -2.07 -13.36 6.16
N PHE A 798 -1.75 -13.29 7.45
CA PHE A 798 -1.73 -14.47 8.31
C PHE A 798 -2.90 -14.43 9.29
N SER A 799 -3.77 -15.44 9.27
CA SER A 799 -4.88 -15.56 10.20
C SER A 799 -4.63 -16.67 11.20
N THR A 800 -4.64 -16.33 12.49
CA THR A 800 -4.58 -17.33 13.58
C THR A 800 -5.15 -16.79 14.89
N TYR A 801 -5.95 -17.58 15.60
CA TYR A 801 -6.27 -17.32 17.01
C TYR A 801 -5.27 -17.97 17.97
N SER A 802 -4.43 -18.88 17.47
CA SER A 802 -3.41 -19.59 18.25
C SER A 802 -2.16 -18.74 18.55
N GLY A 803 -2.02 -17.56 17.95
CA GLY A 803 -0.88 -16.66 18.11
C GLY A 803 -1.00 -15.73 19.31
N CYS A 804 -0.08 -15.86 20.28
CA CYS A 804 0.00 -15.05 21.50
C CYS A 804 1.39 -14.40 21.69
N SER A 805 2.15 -14.22 20.61
CA SER A 805 3.52 -13.70 20.63
C SER A 805 3.79 -12.74 19.47
N ALA A 806 4.72 -11.80 19.71
CA ALA A 806 5.26 -10.87 18.74
C ALA A 806 6.80 -10.89 18.86
N PRO A 807 7.61 -11.03 17.79
CA PRO A 807 7.21 -11.19 16.39
C PRO A 807 6.25 -12.35 16.16
N SER A 808 5.24 -12.11 15.34
CA SER A 808 4.15 -13.06 15.11
C SER A 808 4.48 -14.07 14.00
N ALA A 809 3.62 -15.09 13.87
CA ALA A 809 3.82 -16.24 12.97
C ALA A 809 4.02 -15.86 11.49
N ASP A 810 3.47 -14.73 11.05
CA ASP A 810 3.61 -14.18 9.71
C ASP A 810 5.07 -13.82 9.39
N LEU A 811 5.82 -13.23 10.32
CA LEU A 811 7.24 -12.94 10.11
C LEU A 811 8.03 -14.25 9.91
N LYS A 812 7.77 -15.23 10.78
CA LYS A 812 8.46 -16.51 10.71
C LYS A 812 8.13 -17.23 9.40
N LEU A 813 6.87 -17.20 8.97
CA LEU A 813 6.45 -17.76 7.68
C LEU A 813 7.14 -17.04 6.51
N ALA A 814 7.18 -15.70 6.52
CA ALA A 814 7.85 -14.93 5.47
C ALA A 814 9.33 -15.33 5.32
N SER A 815 10.02 -15.52 6.45
CA SER A 815 11.40 -16.02 6.47
C SER A 815 11.52 -17.45 5.94
N LEU A 816 10.64 -18.37 6.36
CA LEU A 816 10.64 -19.77 5.91
C LEU A 816 10.41 -19.89 4.39
N LEU A 817 9.53 -19.06 3.83
CA LEU A 817 9.22 -19.05 2.40
C LEU A 817 10.24 -18.26 1.57
N GLY A 818 11.10 -17.45 2.18
CA GLY A 818 12.04 -16.57 1.48
C GLY A 818 11.34 -15.43 0.74
N LEU A 819 10.29 -14.86 1.35
CA LEU A 819 9.57 -13.71 0.78
C LEU A 819 10.46 -12.46 0.76
N ASN A 820 10.05 -11.45 -0.01
CA ASN A 820 10.77 -10.18 -0.08
C ASN A 820 10.78 -9.51 1.32
N PRO A 821 11.91 -8.95 1.79
CA PRO A 821 11.93 -8.21 3.06
C PRO A 821 10.95 -7.04 3.15
N SER A 822 10.49 -6.54 1.99
CA SER A 822 9.48 -5.49 1.87
C SER A 822 8.05 -6.02 1.67
N VAL A 823 7.82 -7.32 1.84
CA VAL A 823 6.48 -7.91 1.80
C VAL A 823 5.60 -7.24 2.86
N SER A 824 4.43 -6.74 2.45
CA SER A 824 3.48 -6.10 3.36
C SER A 824 2.77 -7.19 4.17
N ARG A 825 2.92 -7.18 5.49
CA ARG A 825 2.39 -8.20 6.40
C ARG A 825 1.22 -7.67 7.20
N THR A 826 0.19 -8.50 7.31
CA THR A 826 -0.98 -8.25 8.16
C THR A 826 -1.31 -9.53 8.93
N ILE A 827 -1.29 -9.46 10.25
CA ILE A 827 -1.81 -10.55 11.09
C ILE A 827 -3.25 -10.26 11.52
N LEU A 828 -4.14 -11.21 11.25
CA LEU A 828 -5.51 -11.24 11.71
C LEU A 828 -5.62 -12.25 12.86
N SER A 829 -5.79 -11.73 14.06
CA SER A 829 -6.01 -12.56 15.26
C SER A 829 -7.43 -12.38 15.79
N LEU A 830 -7.89 -13.31 16.61
CA LEU A 830 -9.16 -13.22 17.36
C LEU A 830 -10.44 -13.14 16.51
N HIS A 831 -10.39 -13.43 15.21
CA HIS A 831 -11.59 -13.58 14.37
C HIS A 831 -12.23 -14.97 14.46
N GLY A 832 -11.51 -15.95 15.06
CA GLY A 832 -11.98 -17.32 15.18
C GLY A 832 -12.40 -17.92 13.83
N CYS A 833 -13.59 -18.52 13.81
CA CYS A 833 -14.13 -19.24 12.65
C CYS A 833 -14.36 -18.35 11.40
N SER A 834 -14.48 -17.02 11.54
CA SER A 834 -14.59 -16.11 10.40
C SER A 834 -13.25 -15.66 9.82
N GLY A 835 -12.11 -15.98 10.48
CA GLY A 835 -10.80 -15.43 10.12
C GLY A 835 -10.38 -15.67 8.68
N GLY A 836 -10.61 -16.88 8.13
CA GLY A 836 -10.31 -17.18 6.74
C GLY A 836 -11.19 -16.41 5.75
N GLY A 837 -12.46 -16.21 6.09
CA GLY A 837 -13.37 -15.39 5.30
C GLY A 837 -12.92 -13.92 5.28
N ARG A 838 -12.60 -13.33 6.45
CA ARG A 838 -12.09 -11.95 6.52
C ARG A 838 -10.75 -11.80 5.81
N ALA A 839 -9.86 -12.79 5.90
CA ALA A 839 -8.58 -12.77 5.19
C ALA A 839 -8.77 -12.74 3.66
N LEU A 840 -9.74 -13.51 3.12
CA LEU A 840 -10.11 -13.47 1.71
C LEU A 840 -10.69 -12.10 1.31
N GLN A 841 -11.57 -11.51 2.12
CA GLN A 841 -12.10 -10.17 1.84
C GLN A 841 -10.99 -9.11 1.78
N LEU A 842 -10.09 -9.11 2.76
CA LEU A 842 -8.95 -8.21 2.78
C LEU A 842 -8.01 -8.45 1.59
N ALA A 843 -7.77 -9.71 1.20
CA ALA A 843 -6.95 -10.02 0.03
C ALA A 843 -7.58 -9.52 -1.27
N LYS A 844 -8.91 -9.60 -1.41
CA LYS A 844 -9.64 -9.00 -2.54
C LYS A 844 -9.45 -7.49 -2.56
N GLU A 845 -9.69 -6.81 -1.43
CA GLU A 845 -9.52 -5.36 -1.29
C GLU A 845 -8.10 -4.92 -1.69
N LEU A 846 -7.06 -5.67 -1.28
CA LEU A 846 -5.67 -5.37 -1.63
C LEU A 846 -5.31 -5.69 -3.08
N ALA A 847 -5.81 -6.80 -3.62
CA ALA A 847 -5.53 -7.24 -4.99
C ALA A 847 -6.19 -6.34 -6.04
N GLU A 848 -7.40 -5.82 -5.78
CA GLU A 848 -8.09 -4.91 -6.70
C GLU A 848 -7.48 -3.50 -6.67
N ASN A 849 -6.92 -3.11 -5.52
CA ASN A 849 -6.28 -1.80 -5.38
C ASN A 849 -4.98 -1.68 -6.18
N ASN A 850 -4.27 -2.79 -6.38
CA ASN A 850 -2.96 -2.83 -6.99
C ASN A 850 -2.89 -4.00 -7.98
N ARG A 851 -2.85 -3.67 -9.27
CA ARG A 851 -2.80 -4.64 -10.37
C ARG A 851 -1.71 -5.72 -10.22
N ASP A 852 -0.55 -5.34 -9.69
CA ASP A 852 0.59 -6.24 -9.51
C ASP A 852 0.55 -6.98 -8.17
N ALA A 853 -0.42 -6.70 -7.29
CA ALA A 853 -0.51 -7.36 -6.01
C ALA A 853 -0.84 -8.84 -6.17
N ARG A 854 0.01 -9.65 -5.54
CA ARG A 854 -0.17 -11.08 -5.30
C ARG A 854 -0.15 -11.29 -3.80
N VAL A 855 -1.30 -11.65 -3.25
CA VAL A 855 -1.57 -11.72 -1.82
C VAL A 855 -1.57 -13.19 -1.40
N LEU A 856 -0.61 -13.58 -0.57
CA LEU A 856 -0.62 -14.88 0.09
C LEU A 856 -1.44 -14.78 1.38
N ILE A 857 -2.52 -15.52 1.46
CA ILE A 857 -3.24 -15.80 2.70
C ILE A 857 -2.67 -17.08 3.29
N ALA A 858 -2.38 -17.08 4.59
CA ALA A 858 -2.06 -18.27 5.36
C ALA A 858 -2.92 -18.32 6.63
N CYS A 859 -3.71 -19.37 6.80
CA CYS A 859 -4.48 -19.67 7.99
C CYS A 859 -3.88 -20.91 8.65
N ALA A 860 -3.66 -20.91 9.96
CA ALA A 860 -3.17 -22.09 10.67
C ALA A 860 -3.65 -22.08 12.13
N GLU A 861 -4.14 -23.22 12.60
CA GLU A 861 -4.70 -23.37 13.94
C GLU A 861 -4.34 -24.70 14.57
N LEU A 862 -4.05 -24.66 15.88
CA LEU A 862 -3.80 -25.83 16.71
C LEU A 862 -4.72 -25.79 17.94
N THR A 863 -5.60 -26.78 18.05
CA THR A 863 -6.51 -26.99 19.19
C THR A 863 -5.78 -27.14 20.51
N LEU A 864 -4.47 -27.45 20.48
CA LEU A 864 -3.56 -27.39 21.63
C LEU A 864 -3.78 -26.14 22.48
N ILE A 865 -3.98 -24.96 21.87
CA ILE A 865 -4.11 -23.71 22.63
C ILE A 865 -5.42 -23.63 23.44
N CYS A 866 -6.46 -24.38 23.03
CA CYS A 866 -7.78 -24.41 23.70
C CYS A 866 -8.05 -25.72 24.45
N PHE A 867 -7.14 -26.70 24.37
CA PHE A 867 -7.38 -28.03 24.90
C PHE A 867 -7.47 -28.02 26.44
N SER A 868 -8.53 -28.61 26.99
CA SER A 868 -8.77 -28.65 28.44
C SER A 868 -9.42 -29.97 28.84
N ASN A 869 -9.51 -30.23 30.14
CA ASN A 869 -10.33 -31.32 30.66
C ASN A 869 -11.80 -31.15 30.21
N PRO A 870 -12.52 -32.26 29.99
CA PRO A 870 -13.91 -32.21 29.56
C PRO A 870 -14.80 -31.67 30.69
N ASP A 871 -15.63 -30.69 30.34
CA ASP A 871 -16.74 -30.18 31.14
C ASP A 871 -17.98 -30.02 30.24
N GLU A 872 -19.18 -29.92 30.83
CA GLU A 872 -20.44 -29.83 30.07
C GLU A 872 -20.49 -28.61 29.14
N SER A 873 -19.80 -27.52 29.48
CA SER A 873 -19.78 -26.30 28.67
C SER A 873 -18.84 -26.37 27.46
N LYS A 874 -17.80 -27.22 27.52
CA LYS A 874 -16.73 -27.31 26.51
C LYS A 874 -16.78 -28.58 25.68
N ILE A 875 -17.56 -29.59 26.09
CA ILE A 875 -17.60 -30.90 25.42
C ILE A 875 -18.00 -30.81 23.94
N VAL A 876 -18.88 -29.87 23.58
CA VAL A 876 -19.26 -29.62 22.19
C VAL A 876 -18.07 -29.11 21.39
N GLY A 877 -17.34 -28.10 21.91
CA GLY A 877 -16.12 -27.60 21.27
C GLY A 877 -15.06 -28.69 21.09
N HIS A 878 -14.76 -29.45 22.15
CA HIS A 878 -13.81 -30.57 22.10
C HIS A 878 -14.21 -31.69 21.15
N GLY A 879 -15.50 -31.84 20.83
CA GLY A 879 -16.02 -32.77 19.84
C GLY A 879 -16.04 -32.23 18.41
N LEU A 880 -15.89 -30.92 18.21
CA LEU A 880 -16.02 -30.26 16.91
C LEU A 880 -14.66 -29.90 16.29
N PHE A 881 -13.73 -29.36 17.07
CA PHE A 881 -12.52 -28.74 16.52
C PHE A 881 -11.45 -29.75 16.09
N GLY A 882 -10.68 -29.39 15.08
CA GLY A 882 -9.49 -30.08 14.59
C GLY A 882 -8.39 -29.08 14.17
N ASP A 883 -7.24 -29.60 13.79
CA ASP A 883 -6.03 -28.84 13.47
C ASP A 883 -5.73 -28.86 11.96
N GLY A 884 -5.25 -27.74 11.45
CA GLY A 884 -4.87 -27.63 10.05
C GLY A 884 -4.34 -26.26 9.67
N ALA A 885 -3.73 -26.21 8.48
CA ALA A 885 -3.40 -24.98 7.79
C ALA A 885 -3.90 -24.96 6.35
N GLY A 886 -4.27 -23.79 5.89
CA GLY A 886 -4.72 -23.50 4.54
C GLY A 886 -4.01 -22.25 4.04
N ALA A 887 -3.60 -22.26 2.78
CA ALA A 887 -2.97 -21.14 2.13
C ALA A 887 -3.65 -20.88 0.79
N ILE A 888 -3.84 -19.61 0.45
CA ILE A 888 -4.53 -19.18 -0.76
C ILE A 888 -3.75 -18.03 -1.37
N ILE A 889 -3.52 -18.07 -2.69
CA ILE A 889 -2.94 -16.93 -3.42
C ILE A 889 -4.07 -16.21 -4.13
N VAL A 890 -4.17 -14.91 -3.93
CA VAL A 890 -5.18 -14.03 -4.53
C VAL A 890 -4.48 -12.95 -5.37
N GLY A 891 -5.02 -12.66 -6.54
CA GLY A 891 -4.56 -11.58 -7.41
C GLY A 891 -5.67 -11.14 -8.35
N ALA A 892 -5.59 -9.91 -8.83
CA ALA A 892 -6.44 -9.39 -9.90
C ALA A 892 -5.65 -9.35 -11.21
N ASP A 893 -6.35 -9.26 -12.34
CA ASP A 893 -5.77 -9.28 -13.69
C ASP A 893 -4.75 -10.43 -13.86
N PRO A 894 -5.19 -11.70 -13.79
CA PRO A 894 -4.30 -12.84 -13.85
C PRO A 894 -3.41 -12.78 -15.10
N LEU A 895 -2.12 -13.03 -14.92
CA LEU A 895 -1.16 -12.96 -16.02
C LEU A 895 -1.47 -14.03 -17.06
N VAL A 896 -1.53 -13.60 -18.33
CA VAL A 896 -1.90 -14.42 -19.50
C VAL A 896 -1.04 -15.70 -19.61
N ASP A 897 0.23 -15.62 -19.23
CA ASP A 897 1.17 -16.74 -19.21
C ASP A 897 1.47 -17.20 -17.77
N GLY A 898 0.58 -18.02 -17.19
CA GLY A 898 0.91 -18.85 -16.02
C GLY A 898 -0.09 -18.81 -14.85
N GLU A 899 -0.98 -17.82 -14.78
CA GLU A 899 -1.97 -17.74 -13.70
C GLU A 899 -3.35 -18.22 -14.18
N ARG A 900 -3.97 -19.15 -13.45
CA ARG A 900 -5.29 -19.70 -13.77
C ARG A 900 -6.25 -19.39 -12.63
N PRO A 901 -7.20 -18.45 -12.81
CA PRO A 901 -8.16 -18.15 -11.76
C PRO A 901 -9.05 -19.38 -11.51
N LEU A 902 -9.24 -19.71 -10.23
CA LEU A 902 -10.10 -20.78 -9.74
C LEU A 902 -11.49 -20.24 -9.41
N PHE A 903 -11.52 -19.13 -8.68
CA PHE A 903 -12.75 -18.46 -8.26
C PHE A 903 -12.55 -16.94 -8.33
N GLU A 904 -13.31 -16.27 -9.18
CA GLU A 904 -13.44 -14.81 -9.19
C GLU A 904 -14.23 -14.36 -7.96
N MET A 905 -13.74 -13.32 -7.31
CA MET A 905 -14.26 -12.78 -6.07
C MET A 905 -14.99 -11.47 -6.40
N VAL A 906 -16.32 -11.52 -6.50
CA VAL A 906 -17.09 -10.40 -7.06
C VAL A 906 -17.40 -9.34 -6.01
N LEU A 907 -18.00 -9.73 -4.89
CA LEU A 907 -18.41 -8.81 -3.84
C LEU A 907 -18.16 -9.44 -2.47
N ALA A 908 -17.56 -8.67 -1.58
CA ALA A 908 -17.37 -9.04 -0.18
C ALA A 908 -18.27 -8.18 0.73
N SER A 909 -18.74 -8.76 1.83
CA SER A 909 -19.48 -8.04 2.86
C SER A 909 -19.27 -8.67 4.22
N GLN A 910 -19.23 -7.83 5.25
CA GLN A 910 -19.24 -8.23 6.65
C GLN A 910 -20.54 -7.71 7.29
N THR A 911 -21.18 -8.51 8.13
CA THR A 911 -22.37 -8.08 8.87
C THR A 911 -22.34 -8.62 10.29
N MET A 912 -22.42 -7.73 11.29
CA MET A 912 -22.59 -8.11 12.69
C MET A 912 -24.08 -8.21 13.04
N ILE A 913 -24.46 -9.18 13.87
CA ILE A 913 -25.81 -9.28 14.43
C ILE A 913 -25.84 -8.56 15.80
N PRO A 914 -26.49 -7.38 15.91
CA PRO A 914 -26.47 -6.61 17.16
C PRO A 914 -27.02 -7.39 18.36
N GLY A 915 -26.39 -7.24 19.52
CA GLY A 915 -26.83 -7.87 20.77
C GLY A 915 -26.43 -9.34 20.92
N THR A 916 -25.64 -9.89 20.00
CA THR A 916 -25.19 -11.29 20.02
C THR A 916 -23.73 -11.47 20.46
N GLU A 917 -23.11 -10.43 21.03
CA GLU A 917 -21.71 -10.43 21.47
C GLU A 917 -21.38 -11.58 22.44
N HIS A 918 -22.36 -12.01 23.22
CA HIS A 918 -22.23 -13.09 24.20
C HIS A 918 -22.39 -14.50 23.61
N ALA A 919 -22.85 -14.64 22.37
CA ALA A 919 -23.24 -15.95 21.82
C ALA A 919 -22.05 -16.82 21.42
N LEU A 920 -20.95 -16.20 20.99
CA LEU A 920 -19.72 -16.87 20.54
C LEU A 920 -18.53 -16.01 20.92
N GLY A 921 -17.60 -16.56 21.70
CA GLY A 921 -16.43 -15.83 22.17
C GLY A 921 -15.24 -16.70 22.55
N MET A 922 -14.09 -16.04 22.70
CA MET A 922 -12.81 -16.59 23.10
C MET A 922 -12.18 -15.67 24.15
N GLN A 923 -11.46 -16.22 25.12
CA GLN A 923 -10.69 -15.41 26.07
C GLN A 923 -9.39 -16.13 26.42
N THR A 924 -8.26 -15.42 26.36
CA THR A 924 -6.98 -15.98 26.82
C THR A 924 -6.95 -16.04 28.34
N THR A 925 -6.57 -17.19 28.88
CA THR A 925 -6.45 -17.51 30.31
C THR A 925 -5.06 -18.07 30.59
N SER A 926 -4.68 -18.17 31.86
CA SER A 926 -3.46 -18.84 32.33
C SER A 926 -3.35 -20.31 31.91
N ASN A 927 -4.44 -20.93 31.45
CA ASN A 927 -4.49 -22.32 31.00
C ASN A 927 -4.62 -22.48 29.48
N GLY A 928 -4.55 -21.40 28.70
CA GLY A 928 -4.82 -21.41 27.26
C GLY A 928 -6.01 -20.52 26.89
N ILE A 929 -6.56 -20.68 25.69
CA ILE A 929 -7.73 -19.94 25.23
C ILE A 929 -9.00 -20.69 25.65
N ASP A 930 -9.82 -20.05 26.46
CA ASP A 930 -11.16 -20.53 26.76
C ASP A 930 -12.14 -20.14 25.66
N PHE A 931 -13.03 -21.05 25.30
CA PHE A 931 -14.01 -20.87 24.23
C PHE A 931 -15.42 -20.96 24.79
N HIS A 932 -16.23 -19.96 24.49
CA HIS A 932 -17.64 -19.91 24.86
C HIS A 932 -18.51 -20.04 23.61
N LEU A 933 -19.39 -21.05 23.60
CA LEU A 933 -20.32 -21.33 22.52
C LEU A 933 -21.74 -21.50 23.04
N SER A 934 -22.62 -20.54 22.75
CA SER A 934 -24.04 -20.67 23.05
C SER A 934 -24.71 -21.71 22.15
N ILE A 935 -25.60 -22.51 22.74
CA ILE A 935 -26.46 -23.44 21.99
C ILE A 935 -27.38 -22.72 20.98
N GLN A 936 -27.56 -21.40 21.11
CA GLN A 936 -28.40 -20.59 20.24
C GLN A 936 -27.72 -20.18 18.94
N VAL A 937 -26.40 -20.36 18.80
CA VAL A 937 -25.63 -19.94 17.62
C VAL A 937 -26.25 -20.43 16.29
N PRO A 938 -26.64 -21.71 16.14
CA PRO A 938 -27.26 -22.17 14.89
C PRO A 938 -28.58 -21.45 14.57
N THR A 939 -29.41 -21.18 15.59
CA THR A 939 -30.69 -20.47 15.42
C THR A 939 -30.47 -18.99 15.10
N LEU A 940 -29.51 -18.33 15.77
CA LEU A 940 -29.16 -16.94 15.47
C LEU A 940 -28.70 -16.76 14.02
N ILE A 941 -27.88 -17.69 13.51
CA ILE A 941 -27.47 -17.70 12.10
C ILE A 941 -28.69 -17.92 11.20
N LYS A 942 -29.52 -18.93 11.50
CA LYS A 942 -30.74 -19.25 10.74
C LYS A 942 -31.65 -18.03 10.57
N ASP A 943 -31.94 -17.34 11.66
CA ASP A 943 -32.92 -16.24 11.68
C ASP A 943 -32.43 -15.01 10.90
N ASN A 944 -31.14 -14.90 10.60
CA ASN A 944 -30.54 -13.71 9.98
C ASN A 944 -29.93 -13.98 8.59
N ILE A 945 -29.60 -15.22 8.24
CA ILE A 945 -28.82 -15.53 7.03
C ILE A 945 -29.52 -15.09 5.74
N ARG A 946 -30.85 -15.28 5.65
CA ARG A 946 -31.62 -14.91 4.47
C ARG A 946 -31.52 -13.42 4.17
N GLN A 947 -31.72 -12.57 5.19
CA GLN A 947 -31.67 -11.13 5.01
C GLN A 947 -30.25 -10.63 4.72
N CYS A 948 -29.24 -11.23 5.36
CA CYS A 948 -27.83 -10.96 5.08
C CYS A 948 -27.51 -11.19 3.59
N LEU A 949 -27.86 -12.36 3.06
CA LEU A 949 -27.64 -12.71 1.66
C LEU A 949 -28.42 -11.82 0.70
N LEU A 950 -29.68 -11.52 0.99
CA LEU A 950 -30.47 -10.60 0.17
C LEU A 950 -29.82 -9.22 0.08
N ASN A 951 -29.23 -8.71 1.15
CA ASN A 951 -28.51 -7.43 1.13
C ASN A 951 -27.27 -7.52 0.22
N THR A 952 -26.47 -8.59 0.34
CA THR A 952 -25.28 -8.81 -0.51
C THR A 952 -25.66 -8.96 -1.99
N PHE A 953 -26.72 -9.70 -2.32
CA PHE A 953 -27.15 -9.92 -3.71
C PHE A 953 -27.79 -8.69 -4.36
N ARG A 954 -28.52 -7.87 -3.60
CA ARG A 954 -29.03 -6.57 -4.08
C ARG A 954 -27.87 -5.66 -4.53
N SER A 955 -26.74 -5.72 -3.83
CA SER A 955 -25.52 -4.97 -4.18
C SER A 955 -24.83 -5.46 -5.47
N VAL A 956 -25.22 -6.61 -6.03
CA VAL A 956 -24.82 -7.04 -7.39
C VAL A 956 -25.97 -6.99 -8.40
N GLY A 957 -27.07 -6.31 -8.06
CA GLY A 957 -28.22 -6.11 -8.96
C GLY A 957 -29.17 -7.32 -9.06
N ASN A 958 -28.98 -8.35 -8.23
CA ASN A 958 -29.88 -9.50 -8.19
C ASN A 958 -30.87 -9.36 -7.02
N MET A 959 -32.12 -9.07 -7.34
CA MET A 959 -33.17 -8.80 -6.36
C MET A 959 -33.86 -10.06 -5.83
N ASP A 960 -33.76 -11.19 -6.54
CA ASP A 960 -34.43 -12.45 -6.20
C ASP A 960 -33.58 -13.66 -6.67
N PRO A 961 -32.43 -13.91 -6.03
CA PRO A 961 -31.57 -15.04 -6.37
C PRO A 961 -32.25 -16.37 -6.03
N ASN A 962 -32.20 -17.32 -6.97
CA ASN A 962 -32.50 -18.72 -6.67
C ASN A 962 -31.26 -19.39 -6.07
N TRP A 963 -31.32 -19.70 -4.77
CA TRP A 963 -30.21 -20.28 -4.01
C TRP A 963 -29.68 -21.61 -4.55
N ASN A 964 -30.51 -22.35 -5.28
CA ASN A 964 -30.14 -23.65 -5.85
C ASN A 964 -29.45 -23.55 -7.22
N ASP A 965 -29.33 -22.35 -7.78
CA ASP A 965 -28.54 -22.10 -9.00
C ASP A 965 -27.09 -21.69 -8.68
N LEU A 966 -26.71 -21.76 -7.39
CA LEU A 966 -25.42 -21.32 -6.87
C LEU A 966 -24.61 -22.50 -6.34
N PHE A 967 -23.28 -22.42 -6.43
CA PHE A 967 -22.40 -23.24 -5.60
C PHE A 967 -22.23 -22.62 -4.20
N TRP A 968 -21.88 -23.43 -3.20
CA TRP A 968 -21.83 -23.00 -1.80
C TRP A 968 -20.53 -23.42 -1.11
N ALA A 969 -19.76 -22.43 -0.65
CA ALA A 969 -18.58 -22.59 0.18
C ALA A 969 -18.88 -22.12 1.62
N VAL A 970 -19.55 -22.95 2.41
CA VAL A 970 -19.95 -22.59 3.78
C VAL A 970 -18.94 -23.13 4.78
N HIS A 971 -18.40 -22.26 5.65
CA HIS A 971 -17.63 -22.68 6.82
C HIS A 971 -18.49 -23.58 7.71
N PRO A 972 -18.11 -24.85 7.91
CA PRO A 972 -18.90 -25.78 8.70
C PRO A 972 -18.55 -25.64 10.18
N GLY A 973 -19.14 -24.66 10.87
CA GLY A 973 -18.93 -24.50 12.32
C GLY A 973 -19.39 -25.71 13.14
N GLY A 974 -20.33 -26.48 12.57
CA GLY A 974 -20.81 -27.77 13.04
C GLY A 974 -22.01 -28.22 12.21
N ARG A 975 -22.44 -29.48 12.36
CA ARG A 975 -23.56 -30.06 11.60
C ARG A 975 -24.83 -29.21 11.67
N ALA A 976 -25.18 -28.74 12.86
CA ALA A 976 -26.39 -27.95 13.08
C ALA A 976 -26.40 -26.62 12.30
N ILE A 977 -25.25 -26.01 12.04
CA ILE A 977 -25.17 -24.77 11.25
C ILE A 977 -25.53 -25.07 9.78
N LEU A 978 -24.94 -26.13 9.21
CA LEU A 978 -25.23 -26.54 7.84
C LEU A 978 -26.71 -26.95 7.67
N ASP A 979 -27.25 -27.73 8.61
CA ASP A 979 -28.65 -28.18 8.58
C ASP A 979 -29.62 -26.98 8.66
N ASN A 980 -29.31 -25.95 9.45
CA ASN A 980 -30.13 -24.74 9.54
C ASN A 980 -30.06 -23.88 8.28
N ILE A 981 -28.88 -23.72 7.67
CA ILE A 981 -28.72 -22.98 6.40
C ILE A 981 -29.46 -23.70 5.27
N GLU A 982 -29.28 -25.02 5.15
CA GLU A 982 -29.98 -25.86 4.17
C GLU A 982 -31.50 -25.72 4.30
N GLY A 983 -32.03 -25.80 5.53
CA GLY A 983 -33.46 -25.68 5.80
C GLY A 983 -34.02 -24.28 5.55
N GLU A 984 -33.32 -23.23 5.98
CA GLU A 984 -33.78 -21.83 5.83
C GLU A 984 -33.79 -21.38 4.36
N LEU A 985 -32.73 -21.71 3.63
CA LEU A 985 -32.60 -21.35 2.22
C LEU A 985 -33.23 -22.38 1.27
N GLN A 986 -33.73 -23.50 1.80
CA GLN A 986 -34.31 -24.62 1.04
C GLN A 986 -33.35 -25.15 -0.04
N LEU A 987 -32.09 -25.35 0.37
CA LEU A 987 -31.05 -25.87 -0.52
C LEU A 987 -31.29 -27.36 -0.81
N GLN A 988 -30.97 -27.79 -2.03
CA GLN A 988 -30.87 -29.20 -2.36
C GLN A 988 -29.72 -29.82 -1.54
N PRO A 989 -29.85 -31.07 -1.05
CA PRO A 989 -28.85 -31.69 -0.18
C PRO A 989 -27.42 -31.72 -0.73
N ALA A 990 -27.27 -31.76 -2.06
CA ALA A 990 -25.97 -31.77 -2.73
C ALA A 990 -25.22 -30.42 -2.61
N LYS A 991 -25.92 -29.29 -2.40
CA LYS A 991 -25.31 -27.95 -2.42
C LYS A 991 -24.30 -27.72 -1.30
N LEU A 992 -24.49 -28.33 -0.14
CA LEU A 992 -23.53 -28.25 0.98
C LEU A 992 -22.59 -29.47 1.07
N ALA A 993 -22.50 -30.29 0.02
CA ALA A 993 -21.75 -31.55 0.09
C ALA A 993 -20.25 -31.36 0.34
N ALA A 994 -19.62 -30.32 -0.23
CA ALA A 994 -18.22 -30.00 0.04
C ALA A 994 -18.00 -29.60 1.52
N SER A 995 -18.81 -28.67 2.05
CA SER A 995 -18.77 -28.28 3.46
C SER A 995 -19.00 -29.44 4.42
N ARG A 996 -19.96 -30.32 4.10
CA ARG A 996 -20.24 -31.53 4.90
C ARG A 996 -19.07 -32.52 4.85
N HIS A 997 -18.44 -32.71 3.70
CA HIS A 997 -17.28 -33.57 3.56
C HIS A 997 -16.10 -33.05 4.35
N VAL A 998 -15.79 -31.76 4.26
CA VAL A 998 -14.69 -31.15 5.03
C VAL A 998 -14.93 -31.29 6.53
N LEU A 999 -16.16 -31.06 7.00
CA LEU A 999 -16.51 -31.30 8.41
C LEU A 999 -16.28 -32.77 8.79
N SER A 1000 -16.71 -33.71 7.95
CA SER A 1000 -16.57 -35.15 8.19
C SER A 1000 -15.12 -35.60 8.31
N GLU A 1001 -14.25 -35.13 7.41
CA GLU A 1001 -12.88 -35.63 7.26
C GLU A 1001 -11.84 -34.90 8.10
N TYR A 1002 -12.11 -33.65 8.49
CA TYR A 1002 -11.15 -32.79 9.16
C TYR A 1002 -11.66 -32.17 10.46
N GLY A 1003 -12.97 -32.16 10.69
CA GLY A 1003 -13.60 -31.37 11.76
C GLY A 1003 -13.60 -29.88 11.45
N ASN A 1004 -13.94 -29.06 12.45
CA ASN A 1004 -13.86 -27.61 12.37
C ASN A 1004 -12.42 -27.15 12.65
N MET A 1005 -11.68 -26.68 11.65
CA MET A 1005 -10.33 -26.11 11.82
C MET A 1005 -10.37 -24.58 11.98
N SER A 1006 -11.47 -24.04 12.50
CA SER A 1006 -11.74 -22.61 12.63
C SER A 1006 -11.61 -21.89 11.27
N GLY A 1007 -11.03 -20.69 11.23
CA GLY A 1007 -10.86 -19.89 10.02
C GLY A 1007 -10.19 -20.64 8.86
N THR A 1008 -9.30 -21.59 9.15
CA THR A 1008 -8.62 -22.43 8.15
C THR A 1008 -9.58 -23.27 7.31
N THR A 1009 -10.73 -23.66 7.86
CA THR A 1009 -11.66 -24.61 7.22
C THR A 1009 -12.14 -24.13 5.85
N ILE A 1010 -12.23 -22.81 5.63
CA ILE A 1010 -12.73 -22.30 4.34
C ILE A 1010 -11.81 -22.61 3.17
N ALA A 1011 -10.49 -22.65 3.40
CA ALA A 1011 -9.53 -23.04 2.37
C ALA A 1011 -9.72 -24.51 1.95
N PHE A 1012 -10.03 -25.39 2.91
CA PHE A 1012 -10.34 -26.80 2.63
C PHE A 1012 -11.67 -26.95 1.89
N VAL A 1013 -12.69 -26.13 2.20
CA VAL A 1013 -13.97 -26.16 1.48
C VAL A 1013 -13.80 -25.73 0.03
N LEU A 1014 -13.02 -24.67 -0.23
CA LEU A 1014 -12.71 -24.21 -1.59
C LEU A 1014 -11.88 -25.26 -2.36
N ASP A 1015 -10.90 -25.89 -1.71
CA ASP A 1015 -10.08 -26.97 -2.30
C ASP A 1015 -10.94 -28.19 -2.67
N GLU A 1016 -11.87 -28.59 -1.80
CA GLU A 1016 -12.79 -29.71 -2.04
C GLU A 1016 -13.79 -29.40 -3.16
N LEU A 1017 -14.32 -28.17 -3.23
CA LEU A 1017 -15.19 -27.73 -4.34
C LEU A 1017 -14.47 -27.89 -5.68
N ARG A 1018 -13.22 -27.41 -5.76
CA ARG A 1018 -12.37 -27.58 -6.93
C ARG A 1018 -12.13 -29.05 -7.27
N CYS A 1019 -11.71 -29.86 -6.29
CA CYS A 1019 -11.40 -31.29 -6.49
C CYS A 1019 -12.62 -32.10 -6.98
N ARG A 1020 -13.84 -31.75 -6.53
CA ARG A 1020 -15.06 -32.40 -7.02
C ARG A 1020 -15.31 -32.10 -8.48
N ARG A 1021 -15.13 -30.85 -8.90
CA ARG A 1021 -15.30 -30.45 -10.30
C ARG A 1021 -14.34 -31.16 -11.24
N GLU A 1022 -13.05 -31.23 -10.86
CA GLU A 1022 -12.03 -31.95 -11.63
C GLU A 1022 -12.39 -33.42 -11.85
N LYS A 1023 -13.11 -34.05 -10.91
CA LYS A 1023 -13.57 -35.45 -11.02
C LYS A 1023 -14.85 -35.61 -11.85
N GLU A 1024 -15.72 -34.60 -11.88
CA GLU A 1024 -17.01 -34.65 -12.59
C GLU A 1024 -16.86 -34.43 -14.11
N GLY A 1025 -15.76 -33.83 -14.57
CA GLY A 1025 -15.42 -33.66 -15.98
C GLY A 1025 -16.13 -32.49 -16.69
N ASP A 1026 -15.57 -32.05 -17.82
CA ASP A 1026 -15.94 -30.82 -18.57
C ASP A 1026 -17.29 -30.87 -19.33
N GLU A 1027 -18.03 -31.98 -19.30
CA GLU A 1027 -19.11 -32.20 -20.28
C GLU A 1027 -20.32 -31.24 -20.15
N HIS A 1028 -20.46 -30.45 -19.05
CA HIS A 1028 -21.62 -29.55 -18.85
C HIS A 1028 -21.40 -28.21 -18.11
N GLN A 1029 -20.18 -27.74 -17.83
CA GLN A 1029 -20.02 -26.63 -16.87
C GLN A 1029 -19.95 -25.25 -17.52
N GLN A 1030 -21.11 -24.58 -17.64
CA GLN A 1030 -21.10 -23.11 -17.68
C GLN A 1030 -20.59 -22.57 -16.32
N PRO A 1031 -19.87 -21.45 -16.30
CA PRO A 1031 -19.55 -20.72 -15.06
C PRO A 1031 -20.77 -20.59 -14.15
N GLU A 1032 -20.66 -21.06 -12.90
CA GLU A 1032 -21.72 -20.94 -11.89
C GLU A 1032 -21.38 -19.81 -10.92
N TRP A 1033 -22.40 -19.06 -10.51
CA TRP A 1033 -22.27 -18.13 -9.38
C TRP A 1033 -22.23 -18.90 -8.07
N GLY A 1034 -21.62 -18.35 -7.04
CA GLY A 1034 -21.58 -18.98 -5.73
C GLY A 1034 -21.46 -18.03 -4.58
N VAL A 1035 -21.59 -18.61 -3.39
CA VAL A 1035 -21.53 -17.87 -2.13
C VAL A 1035 -20.57 -18.57 -1.19
N MET A 1036 -19.61 -17.79 -0.66
CA MET A 1036 -18.81 -18.18 0.49
C MET A 1036 -19.40 -17.56 1.75
N LEU A 1037 -19.52 -18.35 2.83
CA LEU A 1037 -19.98 -17.89 4.13
C LEU A 1037 -19.05 -18.33 5.25
N ALA A 1038 -18.73 -17.42 6.17
CA ALA A 1038 -18.07 -17.76 7.43
C ALA A 1038 -18.69 -17.00 8.62
N PHE A 1039 -18.57 -17.57 9.81
CA PHE A 1039 -19.23 -17.08 11.03
C PHE A 1039 -18.22 -16.94 12.16
N GLY A 1040 -18.20 -15.82 12.86
CA GLY A 1040 -17.21 -15.53 13.90
C GLY A 1040 -17.81 -14.92 15.17
N PRO A 1041 -16.96 -14.65 16.20
CA PRO A 1041 -17.38 -14.08 17.49
C PRO A 1041 -18.26 -12.83 17.36
N GLY A 1042 -19.22 -12.73 18.28
CA GLY A 1042 -20.25 -11.68 18.26
C GLY A 1042 -21.19 -11.75 17.07
N ILE A 1043 -21.44 -12.99 16.64
CA ILE A 1043 -22.06 -13.41 15.38
C ILE A 1043 -21.82 -12.40 14.26
N THR A 1044 -20.60 -12.46 13.77
CA THR A 1044 -20.19 -11.77 12.53
C THR A 1044 -20.34 -12.75 11.37
N ILE A 1045 -21.07 -12.35 10.32
CA ILE A 1045 -21.22 -13.09 9.07
C ILE A 1045 -20.29 -12.46 8.04
N GLU A 1046 -19.34 -13.24 7.53
CA GLU A 1046 -18.54 -12.92 6.35
C GLU A 1046 -19.23 -13.55 5.15
N ALA A 1047 -19.57 -12.77 4.14
CA ALA A 1047 -20.20 -13.25 2.92
C ALA A 1047 -19.45 -12.74 1.68
N MET A 1048 -19.20 -13.64 0.74
CA MET A 1048 -18.59 -13.30 -0.54
C MET A 1048 -19.34 -13.93 -1.69
N ASN A 1049 -19.75 -13.11 -2.66
CA ASN A 1049 -20.24 -13.59 -3.93
C ASN A 1049 -19.05 -13.92 -4.81
N MET A 1050 -19.06 -15.12 -5.37
CA MET A 1050 -17.99 -15.63 -6.20
C MET A 1050 -18.55 -16.08 -7.55
N HIS A 1051 -17.68 -16.14 -8.53
CA HIS A 1051 -17.98 -16.67 -9.85
C HIS A 1051 -16.87 -17.64 -10.23
N GLU A 1052 -17.22 -18.77 -10.82
CA GLU A 1052 -16.22 -19.75 -11.23
C GLU A 1052 -15.64 -19.39 -12.59
N SER A 1053 -14.32 -19.51 -12.73
CA SER A 1053 -13.65 -19.26 -14.00
C SER A 1053 -13.60 -20.55 -14.83
N CYS A 1054 -13.84 -20.45 -16.14
CA CYS A 1054 -13.70 -21.59 -17.05
C CYS A 1054 -12.23 -22.05 -17.12
N VAL A 1055 -11.99 -23.32 -16.79
CA VAL A 1055 -10.69 -23.97 -17.00
C VAL A 1055 -10.55 -24.29 -18.50
N SER A 1056 -10.19 -23.31 -19.34
CA SER A 1056 -9.70 -23.63 -20.69
C SER A 1056 -8.27 -24.15 -20.58
N LEU A 1057 -8.11 -25.48 -20.58
CA LEU A 1057 -6.83 -26.14 -20.85
C LEU A 1057 -6.44 -25.87 -22.31
N TYR A 1058 -5.59 -24.85 -22.53
CA TYR A 1058 -4.73 -24.78 -23.73
C TYR A 1058 -3.31 -25.21 -23.39
#